data_AF-A0A4R3G2Z8-F1
#
_entry.id   AF-A0A4R3G2Z8-F1
#
_cell.length_a   1.000
_cell.length_b   1.000
_cell.length_c   1.000
_cell.angle_alpha   90.00
_cell.angle_beta   90.00
_cell.angle_gamma   90.00
#
_symmetry.space_group_name_H-M   'P 1'
#
loop_
_entity.id
_entity.type
_entity.pdbx_description
1 polymer ?
#
loop_
_entity_poly.entity_id
_entity_poly.type
_entity_poly.pdbx_seq_one_letter_code
_entity_poly.pdbx_strand_id
1 'polypeptide(L)'
;MTVEDSKRVRLVAQQVADASSPDVQADIDALKQSREQPAWVQEAGSAMTTRYGGLRALMNPPPPVYEEVEARAAGDVGGVPSGGGGARTAAPPPPPGNDETIVFAVGTPVFLVRNNVVDIDSARQEAVAWRRLLTANAAVINRTMVSIGRVDVSNADRDYAGTAWVIDDGLVVTNRHVANLFAEASGTGFKFRIGFDARHEIGVDVDFLEEFGNAASDEVKIDRIVWVAPENGPDIAFLRLEQMSSPVGRLKLDLSDEFPQAKLPVAAVGYPASDSRFSDQTLANKVFGGVFNKKRLAVGNLLGVGDDLLTHSCATFGGNSGSPLLDIGTGKVTGLHYRGVEFIENDAIPAAVLRRCLQRARGLLAPSTEELKMSEQGSGSSGGGGGGGGKVTFTVPLKITIELDTATLQSAIAAAPAGGLPIATVSATTSSAPTPPADAIVSPTKEQVQSAVRTAHTLLANREDVVAIKPGYRFENGEITDQRAVVIAVKRKIEPGALESRGVTQLPKYIDGVRTDVAVASAADMLGIDLGDEAFTPSWHTSYKPRPDLPLTRRKTNTKFVIHSGPDASWPQLGAFLSQTRKSLVVAMYDFGATNVADGVLDAVKNKTETMSLVLQMGGKVHTGDLTDYEAVAKIRQAKGDKFDFAPASVGKTGIFDSAYHIKVAVRDHTAMWLSSGNWQSSNQPNISPLTKPADAASALRLYNREWHAILEDEALSKLYEEHILRDLDDAKATPEAEVAAEPMVFLPADFAGEALEAVQKPRYFEPITGEREIDVQPVLTPDNYIDTVVPFIQSAKTRIFFQNQSFNTKTVGDGYRRLLDALLEKQKAGLDVRVIFRSFGSEDRDTISNAKDYGFDSKTIRIQKNCHTKGIIIDSEAVLVGSHNWTTAGTGFNRDASLIFYDAEIAKFYEEIFLYDWGRIGPAKINDNLPPPIPVTSDNEMAPPPGYVAVPLSAALGR
;
A
#
# COMPACT_ATOMS: atom_id res chain seq x y z
N MET A 1 20.60 -2.54 10.39
CA MET A 1 20.50 -4.00 10.55
C MET A 1 20.83 -4.38 11.99
N THR A 2 20.31 -5.53 12.41
CA THR A 2 20.69 -6.17 13.67
C THR A 2 21.96 -7.03 13.48
N VAL A 3 22.46 -7.61 14.58
CA VAL A 3 23.52 -8.63 14.56
C VAL A 3 23.06 -9.92 13.89
N GLU A 4 21.76 -10.14 13.75
CA GLU A 4 21.15 -11.36 13.23
C GLU A 4 21.20 -11.44 11.70
N ASP A 5 20.93 -10.32 11.01
CA ASP A 5 20.97 -10.23 9.54
C ASP A 5 22.36 -10.59 8.98
N SER A 6 23.42 -10.06 9.62
CA SER A 6 24.81 -10.33 9.23
C SER A 6 25.22 -11.80 9.47
N LYS A 7 24.63 -12.45 10.48
CA LYS A 7 24.79 -13.90 10.70
C LYS A 7 24.04 -14.69 9.62
N ARG A 8 22.82 -14.28 9.25
CA ARG A 8 21.99 -14.95 8.25
C ARG A 8 22.64 -14.94 6.85
N VAL A 9 23.17 -13.80 6.39
CA VAL A 9 23.89 -13.73 5.10
C VAL A 9 25.14 -14.63 5.09
N ARG A 10 25.90 -14.69 6.20
CA ARG A 10 27.05 -15.62 6.31
C ARG A 10 26.63 -17.09 6.34
N LEU A 11 25.53 -17.40 7.04
CA LEU A 11 24.96 -18.74 7.10
C LEU A 11 24.50 -19.20 5.72
N VAL A 12 23.83 -18.34 4.96
CA VAL A 12 23.40 -18.57 3.57
C VAL A 12 24.60 -18.80 2.66
N ALA A 13 25.62 -17.94 2.71
CA ALA A 13 26.84 -18.12 1.93
C ALA A 13 27.53 -19.48 2.23
N GLN A 14 27.50 -19.91 3.50
CA GLN A 14 27.97 -21.23 3.91
C GLN A 14 27.05 -22.35 3.40
N GLN A 15 25.73 -22.21 3.48
CA GLN A 15 24.76 -23.19 2.97
C GLN A 15 24.89 -23.38 1.45
N VAL A 16 25.09 -22.31 0.68
CA VAL A 16 25.35 -22.38 -0.78
C VAL A 16 26.67 -23.11 -1.06
N ALA A 17 27.73 -22.83 -0.29
CA ALA A 17 29.01 -23.53 -0.41
C ALA A 17 28.88 -25.01 -0.02
N ASP A 18 28.19 -25.34 1.07
CA ASP A 18 27.96 -26.70 1.55
C ASP A 18 27.02 -27.50 0.63
N ALA A 19 26.12 -26.82 -0.09
CA ALA A 19 25.23 -27.42 -1.08
C ALA A 19 25.88 -27.59 -2.47
N SER A 20 26.96 -26.85 -2.74
CA SER A 20 27.72 -26.95 -3.98
C SER A 20 28.42 -28.31 -4.11
N SER A 21 28.63 -28.76 -5.35
CA SER A 21 29.48 -29.94 -5.59
C SER A 21 30.95 -29.61 -5.32
N PRO A 22 31.83 -30.61 -5.08
CA PRO A 22 33.26 -30.36 -4.86
C PRO A 22 33.93 -29.56 -5.98
N ASP A 23 33.49 -29.74 -7.24
CA ASP A 23 34.02 -28.98 -8.38
C ASP A 23 33.53 -27.52 -8.38
N VAL A 24 32.25 -27.26 -8.04
CA VAL A 24 31.74 -25.88 -7.88
C VAL A 24 32.39 -25.20 -6.68
N GLN A 25 32.68 -25.94 -5.60
CA GLN A 25 33.39 -25.41 -4.44
C GLN A 25 34.86 -25.10 -4.77
N ALA A 26 35.51 -25.90 -5.61
CA ALA A 26 36.84 -25.61 -6.15
C ALA A 26 36.86 -24.32 -7.00
N ASP A 27 35.85 -24.09 -7.85
CA ASP A 27 35.71 -22.82 -8.60
C ASP A 27 35.55 -21.62 -7.63
N ILE A 28 34.69 -21.76 -6.62
CA ILE A 28 34.47 -20.73 -5.58
C ILE A 28 35.75 -20.44 -4.80
N ASP A 29 36.50 -21.45 -4.41
CA ASP A 29 37.72 -21.28 -3.61
C ASP A 29 38.90 -20.77 -4.45
N ALA A 30 39.01 -21.16 -5.72
CA ALA A 30 39.94 -20.56 -6.68
C ALA A 30 39.68 -19.05 -6.85
N LEU A 31 38.40 -18.65 -6.96
CA LEU A 31 38.00 -17.24 -7.02
C LEU A 31 38.38 -16.46 -5.75
N LYS A 32 38.17 -17.05 -4.56
CA LYS A 32 38.57 -16.45 -3.28
C LYS A 32 40.09 -16.29 -3.14
N GLN A 33 40.86 -17.29 -3.59
CA GLN A 33 42.32 -17.36 -3.44
C GLN A 33 43.10 -16.61 -4.52
N SER A 34 42.45 -16.14 -5.59
CA SER A 34 43.10 -15.33 -6.63
C SER A 34 43.71 -14.05 -6.05
N ARG A 35 44.96 -13.75 -6.43
CA ARG A 35 45.62 -12.46 -6.13
C ARG A 35 44.98 -11.28 -6.87
N GLU A 36 44.34 -11.54 -8.01
CA GLU A 36 43.56 -10.59 -8.77
C GLU A 36 42.12 -11.10 -8.81
N GLN A 37 41.33 -10.71 -7.81
CA GLN A 37 39.89 -11.00 -7.81
C GLN A 37 39.21 -10.14 -8.89
N PRO A 38 38.28 -10.70 -9.70
CA PRO A 38 37.51 -9.90 -10.65
C PRO A 38 36.80 -8.74 -9.97
N ALA A 39 36.72 -7.58 -10.64
CA ALA A 39 36.14 -6.37 -10.06
C ALA A 39 34.75 -6.58 -9.45
N TRP A 40 33.89 -7.38 -10.09
CA TRP A 40 32.55 -7.70 -9.59
C TRP A 40 32.56 -8.42 -8.22
N VAL A 41 33.61 -9.17 -7.87
CA VAL A 41 33.74 -9.86 -6.57
C VAL A 41 34.04 -8.86 -5.46
N GLN A 42 35.00 -7.96 -5.72
CA GLN A 42 35.33 -6.87 -4.79
C GLN A 42 34.16 -5.91 -4.62
N GLU A 43 33.45 -5.61 -5.70
CA GLU A 43 32.25 -4.77 -5.69
C GLU A 43 31.06 -5.45 -5.00
N ALA A 44 30.81 -6.75 -5.21
CA ALA A 44 29.80 -7.48 -4.44
C ALA A 44 30.14 -7.49 -2.94
N GLY A 45 31.43 -7.67 -2.59
CA GLY A 45 31.93 -7.52 -1.23
C GLY A 45 31.77 -6.09 -0.69
N SER A 46 31.92 -5.08 -1.54
CA SER A 46 31.74 -3.66 -1.19
C SER A 46 30.26 -3.28 -1.03
N ALA A 47 29.38 -3.78 -1.89
CA ALA A 47 27.92 -3.64 -1.79
C ALA A 47 27.41 -4.27 -0.49
N MET A 48 27.86 -5.51 -0.20
CA MET A 48 27.63 -6.13 1.10
C MET A 48 28.25 -5.30 2.24
N THR A 49 29.44 -4.72 2.10
CA THR A 49 30.06 -3.92 3.16
C THR A 49 29.30 -2.61 3.44
N THR A 50 28.89 -1.90 2.39
CA THR A 50 28.17 -0.63 2.44
C THR A 50 26.77 -0.80 3.02
N ARG A 51 26.05 -1.88 2.65
CA ARG A 51 24.69 -2.14 3.12
C ARG A 51 24.62 -2.93 4.44
N TYR A 52 25.66 -3.73 4.77
CA TYR A 52 25.66 -4.64 5.93
C TYR A 52 26.71 -4.26 7.00
N GLY A 53 27.41 -3.12 6.88
CA GLY A 53 28.07 -2.40 7.99
C GLY A 53 29.59 -2.61 8.19
N GLY A 54 30.21 -3.59 7.53
CA GLY A 54 31.66 -3.82 7.54
C GLY A 54 32.28 -4.21 8.90
N LEU A 55 33.59 -4.48 8.91
CA LEU A 55 34.32 -4.94 10.11
C LEU A 55 34.36 -3.90 11.25
N ARG A 56 34.17 -2.61 10.97
CA ARG A 56 34.26 -1.53 11.97
C ARG A 56 33.12 -1.54 12.98
N ALA A 57 31.94 -2.04 12.62
CA ALA A 57 30.82 -2.21 13.54
C ALA A 57 31.09 -3.24 14.66
N LEU A 58 32.19 -4.00 14.58
CA LEU A 58 32.59 -5.03 15.55
C LEU A 58 33.74 -4.62 16.47
N MET A 59 34.32 -3.43 16.32
CA MET A 59 35.55 -3.04 17.04
C MET A 59 35.35 -2.19 18.31
N ASN A 60 34.14 -1.68 18.57
CA ASN A 60 33.79 -0.99 19.82
C ASN A 60 32.80 -1.84 20.63
N PRO A 61 33.26 -2.71 21.56
CA PRO A 61 32.38 -3.25 22.58
C PRO A 61 31.97 -2.14 23.57
N PRO A 62 30.77 -2.21 24.18
CA PRO A 62 30.47 -1.40 25.36
C PRO A 62 31.44 -1.78 26.50
N PRO A 63 31.71 -0.87 27.47
CA PRO A 63 32.61 -1.17 28.58
C PRO A 63 32.09 -2.33 29.43
N PRO A 64 32.98 -3.14 30.03
CA PRO A 64 32.57 -4.28 30.84
C PRO A 64 31.85 -3.83 32.10
N VAL A 65 30.62 -4.33 32.30
CA VAL A 65 29.94 -4.26 33.58
C VAL A 65 30.60 -5.28 34.51
N TYR A 66 31.23 -4.82 35.58
CA TYR A 66 31.72 -5.68 36.64
C TYR A 66 30.55 -6.05 37.56
N GLU A 67 30.21 -7.33 37.65
CA GLU A 67 29.43 -7.87 38.76
C GLU A 67 30.33 -8.00 40.00
N GLU A 68 29.94 -7.36 41.10
CA GLU A 68 30.31 -7.81 42.44
C GLU A 68 29.30 -7.29 43.47
N VAL A 69 29.15 -8.02 44.59
CA VAL A 69 28.18 -7.83 45.69
C VAL A 69 26.76 -8.41 45.38
N GLU A 70 26.22 -9.39 46.10
CA GLU A 70 26.60 -9.95 47.41
C GLU A 70 26.24 -11.43 47.58
N ALA A 71 27.03 -12.15 48.38
CA ALA A 71 26.70 -13.50 48.85
C ALA A 71 26.31 -13.47 50.33
N ARG A 72 25.03 -13.74 50.66
CA ARG A 72 24.58 -14.26 51.98
C ARG A 72 23.07 -14.52 52.04
N ALA A 73 22.68 -15.80 52.01
CA ALA A 73 21.77 -16.45 52.97
C ALA A 73 21.44 -17.87 52.49
N ALA A 74 21.64 -18.88 53.35
CA ALA A 74 21.17 -20.24 53.12
C ALA A 74 19.80 -20.45 53.78
N GLY A 75 18.91 -21.24 53.16
CA GLY A 75 17.56 -21.48 53.68
C GLY A 75 16.77 -22.47 52.81
N ASP A 76 16.87 -23.73 53.19
CA ASP A 76 16.27 -24.99 52.70
C ASP A 76 14.77 -24.99 52.26
N VAL A 77 14.34 -26.16 51.75
CA VAL A 77 12.98 -26.72 51.60
C VAL A 77 12.25 -26.57 50.25
N GLY A 78 11.93 -27.71 49.63
CA GLY A 78 10.69 -27.91 48.84
C GLY A 78 10.87 -28.29 47.38
N GLY A 79 10.76 -29.59 47.05
CA GLY A 79 10.91 -30.09 45.66
C GLY A 79 9.60 -30.22 44.86
N VAL A 80 9.74 -30.41 43.54
CA VAL A 80 8.67 -30.75 42.58
C VAL A 80 9.21 -31.83 41.61
N PRO A 81 8.43 -32.86 41.22
CA PRO A 81 8.95 -34.04 40.52
C PRO A 81 9.05 -33.89 38.99
N SER A 82 9.70 -34.88 38.37
CA SER A 82 9.87 -35.04 36.94
C SER A 82 8.59 -35.46 36.19
N GLY A 83 8.38 -34.91 34.99
CA GLY A 83 7.45 -35.49 34.01
C GLY A 83 6.95 -34.53 32.93
N GLY A 84 7.01 -34.96 31.66
CA GLY A 84 6.26 -34.35 30.55
C GLY A 84 7.09 -33.56 29.55
N GLY A 85 7.36 -34.14 28.38
CA GLY A 85 7.91 -33.40 27.24
C GLY A 85 6.84 -32.57 26.55
N GLY A 86 7.09 -31.26 26.37
CA GLY A 86 6.27 -30.38 25.54
C GLY A 86 6.98 -30.08 24.21
N ALA A 87 6.28 -30.27 23.10
CA ALA A 87 6.80 -29.94 21.78
C ALA A 87 6.97 -28.43 21.62
N ARG A 88 8.05 -28.00 20.95
CA ARG A 88 8.19 -26.61 20.51
C ARG A 88 7.20 -26.37 19.37
N THR A 89 6.12 -25.64 19.63
CA THR A 89 5.26 -25.09 18.59
C THR A 89 6.04 -24.04 17.81
N ALA A 90 6.29 -24.28 16.52
CA ALA A 90 6.89 -23.29 15.64
C ALA A 90 5.99 -22.06 15.49
N ALA A 91 6.59 -20.89 15.32
CA ALA A 91 5.86 -19.69 14.93
C ALA A 91 5.21 -19.89 13.56
N PRO A 92 4.03 -19.27 13.29
CA PRO A 92 3.41 -19.35 11.98
C PRO A 92 4.30 -18.69 10.91
N PRO A 93 4.40 -19.25 9.69
CA PRO A 93 5.18 -18.64 8.63
C PRO A 93 4.53 -17.31 8.17
N PRO A 94 5.34 -16.28 7.81
CA PRO A 94 4.83 -15.01 7.32
C PRO A 94 4.16 -15.15 5.93
N PRO A 95 3.24 -14.24 5.57
CA PRO A 95 2.46 -14.32 4.33
C PRO A 95 3.34 -14.23 3.07
N PRO A 96 2.91 -14.83 1.93
CA PRO A 96 3.66 -14.81 0.68
C PRO A 96 3.56 -13.46 -0.03
N GLY A 97 4.71 -12.82 -0.27
CA GLY A 97 4.86 -11.55 -1.01
C GLY A 97 5.87 -11.64 -2.16
N ASN A 98 5.77 -10.72 -3.12
CA ASN A 98 6.54 -10.75 -4.38
C ASN A 98 7.95 -10.12 -4.24
N ASP A 99 8.77 -10.68 -3.37
CA ASP A 99 10.20 -10.37 -3.31
C ASP A 99 10.93 -11.25 -4.34
N GLU A 100 12.00 -10.78 -5.02
CA GLU A 100 12.81 -11.59 -5.94
C GLU A 100 14.29 -11.17 -5.85
N THR A 101 15.27 -12.07 -5.98
CA THR A 101 16.64 -11.73 -5.56
C THR A 101 17.84 -12.50 -6.14
N ILE A 102 18.96 -11.77 -6.17
CA ILE A 102 20.32 -12.30 -6.16
C ILE A 102 20.65 -12.88 -4.76
N VAL A 103 20.53 -14.20 -4.58
CA VAL A 103 20.84 -14.88 -3.31
C VAL A 103 22.33 -14.80 -2.98
N PHE A 104 23.23 -15.10 -3.93
CA PHE A 104 24.67 -14.93 -3.72
C PHE A 104 25.41 -14.83 -5.06
N ALA A 105 26.06 -13.69 -5.36
CA ALA A 105 26.67 -13.50 -6.69
C ALA A 105 27.81 -14.49 -7.01
N VAL A 106 28.44 -15.11 -6.00
CA VAL A 106 29.51 -16.11 -6.15
C VAL A 106 28.92 -17.52 -6.17
N GLY A 107 29.26 -18.32 -7.19
CA GLY A 107 28.83 -19.72 -7.28
C GLY A 107 27.47 -19.99 -7.93
N THR A 108 26.63 -18.98 -8.18
CA THR A 108 25.31 -19.14 -8.87
C THR A 108 25.23 -18.30 -10.16
N PRO A 109 25.96 -18.67 -11.23
CA PRO A 109 26.01 -17.91 -12.48
C PRO A 109 24.70 -17.93 -13.26
N VAL A 110 24.51 -16.90 -14.11
CA VAL A 110 23.36 -16.77 -15.02
C VAL A 110 23.86 -16.84 -16.47
N PHE A 111 23.13 -17.59 -17.30
CA PHE A 111 23.41 -17.84 -18.71
C PHE A 111 22.34 -17.18 -19.60
N LEU A 112 22.73 -16.68 -20.76
CA LEU A 112 21.83 -16.32 -21.85
C LEU A 112 21.21 -17.59 -22.46
N VAL A 113 19.98 -17.48 -22.95
CA VAL A 113 19.39 -18.45 -23.87
C VAL A 113 19.26 -17.80 -25.25
N ARG A 114 19.62 -18.54 -26.30
CA ARG A 114 19.50 -18.11 -27.71
C ARG A 114 19.11 -19.29 -28.60
N ASN A 115 18.11 -19.10 -29.46
CA ASN A 115 17.53 -20.16 -30.31
C ASN A 115 17.11 -21.40 -29.51
N ASN A 116 16.48 -21.22 -28.34
CA ASN A 116 16.15 -22.29 -27.39
C ASN A 116 17.35 -23.12 -26.88
N VAL A 117 18.58 -22.59 -26.96
CA VAL A 117 19.81 -23.23 -26.49
C VAL A 117 20.49 -22.36 -25.44
N VAL A 118 20.95 -22.96 -24.34
CA VAL A 118 21.77 -22.27 -23.34
C VAL A 118 23.11 -21.91 -23.97
N ASP A 119 23.42 -20.61 -23.99
CA ASP A 119 24.73 -20.10 -24.39
C ASP A 119 25.71 -20.33 -23.24
N ILE A 120 26.34 -21.52 -23.21
CA ILE A 120 27.29 -21.95 -22.17
C ILE A 120 28.42 -20.93 -21.98
N ASP A 121 28.80 -20.21 -23.04
CA ASP A 121 29.89 -19.24 -23.01
C ASP A 121 29.50 -17.85 -22.52
N SER A 122 28.20 -17.53 -22.46
CA SER A 122 27.70 -16.24 -21.97
C SER A 122 27.86 -15.99 -20.47
N ALA A 123 27.95 -17.04 -19.65
CA ALA A 123 28.17 -16.90 -18.22
C ALA A 123 29.62 -16.49 -17.93
N ARG A 124 29.88 -16.02 -16.71
CA ARG A 124 31.22 -15.59 -16.27
C ARG A 124 32.23 -16.75 -16.36
N GLN A 125 33.51 -16.43 -16.57
CA GLN A 125 34.55 -17.40 -16.94
C GLN A 125 34.86 -18.41 -15.83
N GLU A 126 34.71 -18.00 -14.57
CA GLU A 126 34.93 -18.83 -13.39
C GLU A 126 33.86 -19.92 -13.17
N ALA A 127 32.80 -19.99 -13.98
CA ALA A 127 31.70 -20.94 -13.85
C ALA A 127 32.03 -22.35 -14.42
N VAL A 128 33.26 -22.85 -14.26
CA VAL A 128 33.79 -24.01 -15.00
C VAL A 128 32.99 -25.29 -14.74
N ALA A 129 32.71 -25.60 -13.48
CA ALA A 129 31.95 -26.78 -13.07
C ALA A 129 30.48 -26.72 -13.54
N TRP A 130 29.85 -25.54 -13.47
CA TRP A 130 28.49 -25.33 -13.98
C TRP A 130 28.42 -25.42 -15.50
N ARG A 131 29.37 -24.83 -16.22
CA ARG A 131 29.54 -24.98 -17.68
C ARG A 131 29.68 -26.46 -18.06
N ARG A 132 30.50 -27.23 -17.33
CA ARG A 132 30.67 -28.69 -17.55
C ARG A 132 29.38 -29.46 -17.30
N LEU A 133 28.66 -29.16 -16.22
CA LEU A 133 27.41 -29.83 -15.86
C LEU A 133 26.27 -29.54 -16.86
N LEU A 134 26.10 -28.28 -17.27
CA LEU A 134 25.13 -27.90 -18.29
C LEU A 134 25.48 -28.48 -19.66
N THR A 135 26.77 -28.52 -20.03
CA THR A 135 27.22 -29.15 -21.29
C THR A 135 26.89 -30.65 -21.31
N ALA A 136 27.13 -31.36 -20.20
CA ALA A 136 26.82 -32.79 -20.09
C ALA A 136 25.32 -33.10 -20.21
N ASN A 137 24.45 -32.16 -19.81
CA ASN A 137 22.99 -32.32 -19.82
C ASN A 137 22.28 -31.43 -20.87
N ALA A 138 23.03 -30.85 -21.81
CA ALA A 138 22.52 -29.82 -22.73
C ALA A 138 21.33 -30.30 -23.58
N ALA A 139 21.35 -31.57 -24.01
CA ALA A 139 20.27 -32.17 -24.78
C ALA A 139 18.94 -32.25 -24.03
N VAL A 140 18.99 -32.35 -22.69
CA VAL A 140 17.81 -32.39 -21.82
C VAL A 140 17.34 -30.97 -21.49
N ILE A 141 18.26 -30.10 -21.08
CA ILE A 141 17.94 -28.71 -20.68
C ILE A 141 17.50 -27.83 -21.86
N ASN A 142 18.19 -27.86 -23.00
CA ASN A 142 17.78 -27.06 -24.16
C ASN A 142 16.37 -27.44 -24.65
N ARG A 143 15.98 -28.72 -24.46
CA ARG A 143 14.66 -29.22 -24.84
C ARG A 143 13.51 -28.59 -24.06
N THR A 144 13.75 -28.01 -22.88
CA THR A 144 12.71 -27.35 -22.08
C THR A 144 12.46 -25.90 -22.51
N MET A 145 13.44 -25.26 -23.16
CA MET A 145 13.43 -23.81 -23.44
C MET A 145 12.27 -23.38 -24.34
N VAL A 146 11.85 -24.25 -25.27
CA VAL A 146 10.73 -24.03 -26.20
C VAL A 146 9.36 -23.99 -25.51
N SER A 147 9.30 -24.32 -24.22
CA SER A 147 8.08 -24.46 -23.43
C SER A 147 7.98 -23.47 -22.27
N ILE A 148 8.92 -22.52 -22.18
CA ILE A 148 9.02 -21.52 -21.11
C ILE A 148 9.00 -20.15 -21.78
N GLY A 149 8.03 -19.31 -21.39
CA GLY A 149 7.73 -18.04 -22.05
C GLY A 149 7.51 -16.88 -21.07
N ARG A 150 7.66 -15.66 -21.58
CA ARG A 150 7.35 -14.43 -20.83
C ARG A 150 5.85 -14.21 -20.89
N VAL A 151 5.22 -13.91 -19.75
CA VAL A 151 3.80 -13.54 -19.73
C VAL A 151 3.71 -12.07 -20.06
N ASP A 152 3.37 -11.77 -21.30
CA ASP A 152 3.22 -10.41 -21.80
C ASP A 152 1.79 -9.94 -21.58
N VAL A 153 1.63 -8.65 -21.26
CA VAL A 153 0.33 -8.06 -20.98
C VAL A 153 0.16 -6.76 -21.74
N SER A 154 -1.00 -6.61 -22.38
CA SER A 154 -1.39 -5.41 -23.08
C SER A 154 -2.59 -4.77 -22.40
N ASN A 155 -2.75 -3.45 -22.56
CA ASN A 155 -3.76 -2.66 -21.83
C ASN A 155 -3.53 -2.59 -20.30
N ALA A 156 -2.29 -2.85 -19.82
CA ALA A 156 -1.89 -2.89 -18.41
C ALA A 156 -0.77 -1.87 -18.07
N ASP A 157 -0.43 -1.73 -16.79
CA ASP A 157 0.57 -0.78 -16.26
C ASP A 157 2.05 -1.15 -16.54
N ARG A 158 2.25 -2.20 -17.32
CA ARG A 158 3.53 -2.86 -17.63
C ARG A 158 3.37 -3.63 -18.94
N ASP A 159 4.48 -3.97 -19.59
CA ASP A 159 4.47 -4.75 -20.83
C ASP A 159 4.48 -6.28 -20.58
N TYR A 160 4.89 -6.72 -19.39
CA TYR A 160 4.94 -8.13 -18.98
C TYR A 160 4.69 -8.30 -17.48
N ALA A 161 4.20 -9.47 -17.09
CA ALA A 161 3.71 -9.81 -15.76
C ALA A 161 4.58 -10.84 -15.01
N GLY A 162 5.33 -11.69 -15.72
CA GLY A 162 6.18 -12.74 -15.13
C GLY A 162 6.58 -13.83 -16.11
N THR A 163 6.83 -15.03 -15.60
CA THR A 163 7.19 -16.23 -16.38
C THR A 163 6.05 -17.26 -16.35
N ALA A 164 5.82 -17.98 -17.45
CA ALA A 164 4.92 -19.13 -17.51
C ALA A 164 5.50 -20.27 -18.34
N TRP A 165 5.02 -21.49 -18.14
CA TRP A 165 5.50 -22.65 -18.88
C TRP A 165 4.46 -23.76 -19.05
N VAL A 166 4.63 -24.55 -20.11
CA VAL A 166 3.68 -25.60 -20.54
C VAL A 166 3.70 -26.79 -19.56
N ILE A 167 2.65 -26.90 -18.75
CA ILE A 167 2.47 -27.99 -17.78
C ILE A 167 1.54 -29.10 -18.30
N ASP A 168 0.73 -28.80 -19.32
CA ASP A 168 -0.05 -29.75 -20.10
C ASP A 168 -0.27 -29.23 -21.53
N ASP A 169 -0.76 -30.07 -22.44
CA ASP A 169 -0.98 -29.61 -23.82
C ASP A 169 -2.05 -28.50 -23.87
N GLY A 170 -1.68 -27.30 -24.34
CA GLY A 170 -2.53 -26.11 -24.31
C GLY A 170 -2.73 -25.46 -22.92
N LEU A 171 -2.01 -25.90 -21.88
CA LEU A 171 -2.13 -25.40 -20.51
C LEU A 171 -0.77 -24.95 -19.96
N VAL A 172 -0.68 -23.69 -19.55
CA VAL A 172 0.50 -23.16 -18.84
C VAL A 172 0.22 -22.94 -17.35
N VAL A 173 1.29 -22.95 -16.56
CA VAL A 173 1.29 -22.59 -15.14
C VAL A 173 2.15 -21.34 -14.92
N THR A 174 1.72 -20.51 -13.97
CA THR A 174 2.47 -19.37 -13.42
C THR A 174 2.08 -19.18 -11.95
N ASN A 175 2.54 -18.13 -11.28
CA ASN A 175 2.09 -17.83 -9.91
C ASN A 175 0.70 -17.20 -9.87
N ARG A 176 -0.01 -17.39 -8.75
CA ARG A 176 -1.27 -16.69 -8.47
C ARG A 176 -1.06 -15.17 -8.46
N HIS A 177 0.02 -14.68 -7.86
CA HIS A 177 0.28 -13.24 -7.83
C HIS A 177 0.56 -12.63 -9.23
N VAL A 178 1.18 -13.40 -10.15
CA VAL A 178 1.34 -13.00 -11.57
C VAL A 178 -0.03 -12.93 -12.23
N ALA A 179 -0.86 -13.97 -12.06
CA ALA A 179 -2.22 -13.99 -12.63
C ALA A 179 -3.10 -12.86 -12.09
N ASN A 180 -3.01 -12.50 -10.81
CA ASN A 180 -3.81 -11.42 -10.21
C ASN A 180 -3.56 -10.02 -10.84
N LEU A 181 -2.46 -9.83 -11.58
CA LEU A 181 -2.23 -8.60 -12.35
C LEU A 181 -3.28 -8.43 -13.48
N PHE A 182 -3.73 -9.54 -14.07
CA PHE A 182 -4.64 -9.54 -15.22
C PHE A 182 -5.92 -10.36 -15.05
N ALA A 183 -6.09 -11.10 -13.95
CA ALA A 183 -7.24 -11.95 -13.67
C ALA A 183 -8.02 -11.47 -12.43
N GLU A 184 -9.34 -11.59 -12.47
CA GLU A 184 -10.22 -11.40 -11.31
C GLU A 184 -11.28 -12.52 -11.23
N ALA A 185 -11.76 -12.78 -10.01
CA ALA A 185 -12.82 -13.76 -9.78
C ALA A 185 -14.16 -13.25 -10.37
N SER A 186 -14.90 -14.13 -11.02
CA SER A 186 -16.19 -13.81 -11.65
C SER A 186 -17.15 -14.99 -11.56
N GLY A 187 -18.20 -14.83 -10.74
CA GLY A 187 -19.20 -15.88 -10.51
C GLY A 187 -18.56 -17.18 -10.00
N THR A 188 -18.62 -18.24 -10.81
CA THR A 188 -18.06 -19.57 -10.51
C THR A 188 -16.64 -19.79 -11.08
N GLY A 189 -16.01 -18.78 -11.66
CA GLY A 189 -14.70 -18.88 -12.30
C GLY A 189 -13.90 -17.59 -12.26
N PHE A 190 -13.13 -17.34 -13.32
CA PHE A 190 -12.25 -16.18 -13.47
C PHE A 190 -12.48 -15.52 -14.83
N LYS A 191 -12.28 -14.20 -14.90
CA LYS A 191 -12.24 -13.42 -16.14
C LYS A 191 -11.01 -12.51 -16.15
N PHE A 192 -10.67 -11.98 -17.31
CA PHE A 192 -9.65 -10.97 -17.41
C PHE A 192 -10.15 -9.67 -16.76
N ARG A 193 -9.23 -8.96 -16.11
CA ARG A 193 -9.47 -7.62 -15.59
C ARG A 193 -9.66 -6.67 -16.77
N ILE A 194 -10.44 -5.62 -16.57
CA ILE A 194 -10.51 -4.51 -17.52
C ILE A 194 -9.22 -3.69 -17.40
N GLY A 195 -8.62 -3.35 -18.54
CA GLY A 195 -7.37 -2.59 -18.60
C GLY A 195 -7.58 -1.08 -18.64
N PHE A 196 -6.52 -0.32 -18.95
CA PHE A 196 -6.57 1.15 -19.03
C PHE A 196 -7.63 1.68 -20.00
N ASP A 197 -7.76 1.07 -21.17
CA ASP A 197 -8.93 1.24 -22.03
C ASP A 197 -10.08 0.37 -21.49
N ALA A 198 -11.00 1.01 -20.78
CA ALA A 198 -12.13 0.37 -20.12
C ALA A 198 -13.13 -0.35 -21.07
N ARG A 199 -12.93 -0.24 -22.39
CA ARG A 199 -13.70 -0.97 -23.42
C ARG A 199 -13.15 -2.37 -23.69
N HIS A 200 -11.94 -2.67 -23.22
CA HIS A 200 -11.21 -3.89 -23.53
C HIS A 200 -10.66 -4.53 -22.25
N GLU A 201 -10.65 -5.86 -22.21
CA GLU A 201 -9.94 -6.61 -21.17
C GLU A 201 -8.42 -6.42 -21.31
N ILE A 202 -7.66 -6.75 -20.27
CA ILE A 202 -6.21 -6.90 -20.35
C ILE A 202 -5.92 -8.08 -21.29
N GLY A 203 -5.21 -7.82 -22.39
CA GLY A 203 -4.70 -8.87 -23.26
C GLY A 203 -3.53 -9.56 -22.57
N VAL A 204 -3.45 -10.88 -22.69
CA VAL A 204 -2.42 -11.69 -22.05
C VAL A 204 -1.92 -12.70 -23.06
N ASP A 205 -0.61 -12.66 -23.31
CA ASP A 205 0.07 -13.49 -24.29
C ASP A 205 1.29 -14.15 -23.60
N VAL A 206 1.75 -15.29 -24.12
CA VAL A 206 2.98 -15.93 -23.66
C VAL A 206 3.96 -15.97 -24.82
N ASP A 207 5.04 -15.19 -24.75
CA ASP A 207 6.12 -15.22 -25.76
C ASP A 207 7.18 -16.26 -25.36
N PHE A 208 7.16 -17.39 -26.07
CA PHE A 208 8.10 -18.49 -25.87
C PHE A 208 9.48 -18.26 -26.48
N LEU A 209 9.72 -17.16 -27.21
CA LEU A 209 10.95 -16.93 -27.97
C LEU A 209 11.67 -15.61 -27.66
N GLU A 210 11.23 -14.89 -26.62
CA GLU A 210 11.80 -13.62 -26.16
C GLU A 210 13.23 -13.76 -25.60
N GLU A 211 14.19 -13.96 -26.49
CA GLU A 211 15.57 -14.36 -26.22
C GLU A 211 16.57 -13.29 -26.62
N PHE A 212 17.80 -13.37 -26.10
CA PHE A 212 18.80 -12.34 -26.39
C PHE A 212 19.34 -12.46 -27.82
N GLY A 213 19.22 -11.37 -28.58
CA GLY A 213 19.68 -11.30 -29.97
C GLY A 213 18.76 -12.01 -30.97
N ASN A 214 17.55 -12.42 -30.54
CA ASN A 214 16.49 -12.85 -31.44
C ASN A 214 15.52 -11.68 -31.73
N ALA A 215 15.02 -11.63 -32.96
CA ALA A 215 14.06 -10.63 -33.43
C ALA A 215 12.73 -11.23 -33.90
N ALA A 216 12.59 -12.56 -33.82
CA ALA A 216 11.31 -13.25 -33.93
C ALA A 216 10.72 -13.48 -32.53
N SER A 217 9.40 -13.35 -32.41
CA SER A 217 8.62 -13.74 -31.23
C SER A 217 7.82 -15.01 -31.49
N ASP A 218 7.41 -15.69 -30.42
CA ASP A 218 6.47 -16.82 -30.44
C ASP A 218 5.34 -16.55 -29.44
N GLU A 219 4.63 -15.45 -29.66
CA GLU A 219 3.51 -14.96 -28.85
C GLU A 219 2.27 -15.85 -29.03
N VAL A 220 1.76 -16.40 -27.92
CA VAL A 220 0.52 -17.17 -27.89
C VAL A 220 -0.43 -16.64 -26.83
N LYS A 221 -1.59 -16.19 -27.29
CA LYS A 221 -2.66 -15.67 -26.46
C LYS A 221 -3.15 -16.66 -25.41
N ILE A 222 -3.40 -16.17 -24.21
CA ILE A 222 -4.20 -16.85 -23.19
C ILE A 222 -5.68 -16.53 -23.45
N ASP A 223 -6.48 -17.56 -23.74
CA ASP A 223 -7.91 -17.40 -24.05
C ASP A 223 -8.82 -17.58 -22.83
N ARG A 224 -8.30 -18.18 -21.75
CA ARG A 224 -9.06 -18.49 -20.53
C ARG A 224 -8.15 -18.65 -19.32
N ILE A 225 -8.46 -17.92 -18.25
CA ILE A 225 -7.97 -18.20 -16.91
C ILE A 225 -8.70 -19.44 -16.38
N VAL A 226 -7.99 -20.56 -16.20
CA VAL A 226 -8.59 -21.85 -15.83
C VAL A 226 -8.85 -21.91 -14.34
N TRP A 227 -7.84 -21.55 -13.55
CA TRP A 227 -7.91 -21.52 -12.10
C TRP A 227 -6.80 -20.65 -11.52
N VAL A 228 -7.15 -19.81 -10.56
CA VAL A 228 -6.20 -19.12 -9.69
C VAL A 228 -6.40 -19.65 -8.28
N ALA A 229 -5.32 -19.98 -7.57
CA ALA A 229 -5.40 -20.45 -6.19
C ALA A 229 -5.99 -19.37 -5.26
N PRO A 230 -6.73 -19.76 -4.19
CA PRO A 230 -7.16 -18.80 -3.17
C PRO A 230 -5.95 -18.24 -2.41
N GLU A 231 -6.11 -17.08 -1.77
CA GLU A 231 -5.00 -16.39 -1.06
C GLU A 231 -4.35 -17.21 0.06
N ASN A 232 -5.09 -18.12 0.68
CA ASN A 232 -4.59 -19.04 1.70
C ASN A 232 -4.10 -20.39 1.13
N GLY A 233 -4.00 -20.51 -0.20
CA GLY A 233 -3.49 -21.66 -0.91
C GLY A 233 -2.06 -21.46 -1.44
N PRO A 234 -1.49 -22.48 -2.09
CA PRO A 234 -0.20 -22.37 -2.75
C PRO A 234 -0.28 -21.35 -3.91
N ASP A 235 0.78 -20.58 -4.12
CA ASP A 235 0.80 -19.46 -5.04
C ASP A 235 0.90 -19.89 -6.53
N ILE A 236 -0.18 -20.49 -7.04
CA ILE A 236 -0.28 -21.13 -8.37
C ILE A 236 -1.49 -20.59 -9.14
N ALA A 237 -1.32 -20.38 -10.44
CA ALA A 237 -2.40 -20.19 -11.41
C ALA A 237 -2.18 -21.04 -12.67
N PHE A 238 -3.28 -21.49 -13.28
CA PHE A 238 -3.29 -22.20 -14.56
C PHE A 238 -4.08 -21.41 -15.61
N LEU A 239 -3.50 -21.30 -16.81
CA LEU A 239 -3.99 -20.47 -17.90
C LEU A 239 -4.00 -21.30 -19.19
N ARG A 240 -5.08 -21.22 -19.97
CA ARG A 240 -5.22 -21.96 -21.23
C ARG A 240 -4.73 -21.09 -22.41
N LEU A 241 -3.87 -21.67 -23.22
CA LEU A 241 -3.42 -21.08 -24.49
C LEU A 241 -4.52 -21.25 -25.55
N GLU A 242 -4.69 -20.25 -26.43
CA GLU A 242 -5.56 -20.34 -27.61
C GLU A 242 -5.10 -21.44 -28.58
N GLN A 243 -3.78 -21.69 -28.63
CA GLN A 243 -3.15 -22.73 -29.43
C GLN A 243 -2.65 -23.89 -28.55
N MET A 244 -2.94 -25.14 -28.95
CA MET A 244 -2.33 -26.32 -28.34
C MET A 244 -0.80 -26.30 -28.51
N SER A 245 -0.08 -26.86 -27.55
CA SER A 245 1.38 -26.84 -27.50
C SER A 245 2.02 -27.85 -28.46
N SER A 246 1.44 -29.06 -28.51
CA SER A 246 2.00 -30.20 -29.25
C SER A 246 2.09 -30.03 -30.77
N PRO A 247 1.14 -29.38 -31.51
CA PRO A 247 1.23 -29.27 -32.97
C PRO A 247 2.33 -28.34 -33.47
N VAL A 248 2.81 -27.43 -32.61
CA VAL A 248 3.92 -26.49 -32.90
C VAL A 248 5.22 -26.90 -32.19
N GLY A 249 5.28 -28.10 -31.63
CA GLY A 249 6.50 -28.67 -31.05
C GLY A 249 6.84 -28.20 -29.63
N ARG A 250 6.01 -27.39 -28.97
CA ARG A 250 6.18 -27.05 -27.55
C ARG A 250 5.84 -28.28 -26.70
N LEU A 251 6.73 -28.62 -25.78
CA LEU A 251 6.66 -29.83 -24.98
C LEU A 251 6.03 -29.57 -23.61
N LYS A 252 5.22 -30.50 -23.13
CA LYS A 252 4.88 -30.55 -21.70
C LYS A 252 6.15 -30.76 -20.88
N LEU A 253 6.39 -29.90 -19.88
CA LEU A 253 7.46 -30.11 -18.91
C LEU A 253 6.98 -31.07 -17.82
N ASP A 254 7.71 -32.16 -17.62
CA ASP A 254 7.33 -33.19 -16.65
C ASP A 254 7.70 -32.77 -15.22
N LEU A 255 6.72 -32.84 -14.32
CA LEU A 255 6.90 -32.67 -12.89
C LEU A 255 7.68 -33.86 -12.31
N SER A 256 8.56 -33.61 -11.33
CA SER A 256 9.22 -34.69 -10.59
C SER A 256 8.19 -35.51 -9.79
N ASP A 257 8.25 -36.83 -9.96
CA ASP A 257 7.52 -37.77 -9.12
C ASP A 257 8.25 -38.06 -7.80
N GLU A 258 9.58 -37.91 -7.79
CA GLU A 258 10.46 -38.10 -6.65
C GLU A 258 10.44 -36.87 -5.73
N PHE A 259 10.50 -37.12 -4.42
CA PHE A 259 10.71 -36.08 -3.43
C PHE A 259 12.14 -35.54 -3.58
N PRO A 260 12.33 -34.22 -3.80
CA PRO A 260 13.65 -33.67 -4.07
C PRO A 260 14.58 -33.85 -2.87
N GLN A 261 15.88 -33.91 -3.13
CA GLN A 261 16.89 -33.93 -2.08
C GLN A 261 17.51 -32.55 -1.91
N ALA A 262 17.83 -32.17 -0.67
CA ALA A 262 18.67 -31.00 -0.43
C ALA A 262 20.01 -31.16 -1.18
N LYS A 263 20.60 -30.05 -1.60
CA LYS A 263 21.81 -29.95 -2.45
C LYS A 263 21.62 -30.35 -3.92
N LEU A 264 20.44 -30.79 -4.36
CA LEU A 264 20.16 -31.10 -5.77
C LEU A 264 20.50 -29.90 -6.68
N PRO A 265 21.35 -30.07 -7.72
CA PRO A 265 21.64 -29.01 -8.69
C PRO A 265 20.41 -28.68 -9.54
N VAL A 266 19.97 -27.42 -9.50
CA VAL A 266 18.77 -26.94 -10.18
C VAL A 266 19.03 -25.68 -11.00
N ALA A 267 18.20 -25.49 -12.02
CA ALA A 267 18.19 -24.30 -12.88
C ALA A 267 16.80 -23.64 -12.83
N ALA A 268 16.76 -22.37 -12.43
CA ALA A 268 15.60 -21.51 -12.64
C ALA A 268 15.66 -20.93 -14.06
N VAL A 269 14.57 -21.03 -14.82
CA VAL A 269 14.49 -20.48 -16.19
C VAL A 269 13.37 -19.46 -16.28
N GLY A 270 13.70 -18.21 -16.56
CA GLY A 270 12.74 -17.11 -16.49
C GLY A 270 13.25 -15.82 -17.10
N TYR A 271 12.53 -14.73 -16.83
CA TYR A 271 12.71 -13.43 -17.49
C TYR A 271 13.10 -12.34 -16.49
N PRO A 272 14.34 -12.34 -15.96
CA PRO A 272 14.81 -11.29 -15.05
C PRO A 272 14.76 -9.92 -15.73
N ALA A 273 13.96 -9.05 -15.13
CA ALA A 273 13.70 -7.70 -15.55
C ALA A 273 14.45 -6.68 -14.71
N SER A 274 14.71 -5.49 -15.24
CA SER A 274 15.33 -4.42 -14.46
C SER A 274 14.37 -3.97 -13.35
N ASP A 275 14.66 -4.38 -12.12
CA ASP A 275 13.84 -4.13 -10.94
C ASP A 275 14.46 -3.00 -10.10
N SER A 276 13.81 -1.82 -10.11
CA SER A 276 14.25 -0.64 -9.36
C SER A 276 14.16 -0.80 -7.83
N ARG A 277 13.55 -1.88 -7.32
CA ARG A 277 13.49 -2.19 -5.88
C ARG A 277 14.84 -2.69 -5.36
N PHE A 278 15.69 -3.25 -6.22
CA PHE A 278 17.00 -3.77 -5.85
C PHE A 278 18.00 -2.64 -5.61
N SER A 279 18.66 -2.61 -4.45
CA SER A 279 19.45 -1.44 -4.04
C SER A 279 20.74 -1.24 -4.82
N ASP A 280 21.26 -2.29 -5.47
CA ASP A 280 22.51 -2.23 -6.24
C ASP A 280 22.30 -2.64 -7.70
N GLN A 281 21.79 -1.69 -8.48
CA GLN A 281 21.66 -1.84 -9.93
C GLN A 281 23.00 -2.14 -10.61
N THR A 282 24.16 -1.77 -10.03
CA THR A 282 25.47 -2.08 -10.61
C THR A 282 25.79 -3.56 -10.47
N LEU A 283 25.51 -4.15 -9.29
CA LEU A 283 25.63 -5.59 -9.07
C LEU A 283 24.63 -6.39 -9.90
N ALA A 284 23.37 -5.95 -10.02
CA ALA A 284 22.39 -6.59 -10.90
C ALA A 284 22.85 -6.58 -12.37
N ASN A 285 23.30 -5.43 -12.87
CA ASN A 285 23.91 -5.32 -14.19
C ASN A 285 25.12 -6.27 -14.37
N LYS A 286 25.90 -6.54 -13.32
CA LYS A 286 27.07 -7.45 -13.39
C LYS A 286 26.74 -8.93 -13.25
N VAL A 287 25.70 -9.29 -12.50
CA VAL A 287 25.22 -10.67 -12.37
C VAL A 287 24.46 -11.11 -13.63
N PHE A 288 23.59 -10.26 -14.17
CA PHE A 288 22.85 -10.54 -15.39
C PHE A 288 23.59 -10.08 -16.67
N GLY A 289 24.72 -9.38 -16.59
CA GLY A 289 25.48 -8.93 -17.77
C GLY A 289 24.77 -7.83 -18.59
N GLY A 290 24.01 -6.95 -17.92
CA GLY A 290 23.38 -5.76 -18.50
C GLY A 290 22.19 -6.03 -19.44
N VAL A 291 21.69 -7.26 -19.50
CA VAL A 291 20.61 -7.68 -20.41
C VAL A 291 19.44 -8.21 -19.58
N PHE A 292 18.34 -7.48 -19.58
CA PHE A 292 17.11 -7.79 -18.83
C PHE A 292 15.94 -8.05 -19.78
N ASN A 293 14.80 -8.51 -19.24
CA ASN A 293 13.54 -8.80 -19.92
C ASN A 293 13.62 -9.93 -20.98
N LYS A 294 14.76 -10.63 -21.09
CA LYS A 294 15.01 -11.75 -22.02
C LYS A 294 15.23 -13.06 -21.25
N LYS A 295 14.85 -14.19 -21.86
CA LYS A 295 14.94 -15.55 -21.27
C LYS A 295 16.36 -15.87 -20.77
N ARG A 296 16.46 -16.26 -19.50
CA ARG A 296 17.70 -16.67 -18.81
C ARG A 296 17.58 -18.04 -18.19
N LEU A 297 18.74 -18.68 -18.00
CA LEU A 297 18.89 -19.82 -17.11
C LEU A 297 19.85 -19.43 -15.97
N ALA A 298 19.40 -19.51 -14.72
CA ALA A 298 20.19 -19.26 -13.52
C ALA A 298 20.37 -20.57 -12.74
N VAL A 299 21.63 -21.00 -12.53
CA VAL A 299 21.92 -22.25 -11.83
C VAL A 299 22.13 -22.03 -10.34
N GLY A 300 21.84 -23.07 -9.56
CA GLY A 300 22.07 -23.13 -8.13
C GLY A 300 21.74 -24.51 -7.58
N ASN A 301 21.45 -24.60 -6.29
CA ASN A 301 21.11 -25.84 -5.60
C ASN A 301 19.84 -25.62 -4.76
N LEU A 302 19.10 -26.70 -4.51
CA LEU A 302 18.10 -26.71 -3.44
C LEU A 302 18.82 -26.63 -2.08
N LEU A 303 18.40 -25.69 -1.23
CA LEU A 303 18.97 -25.46 0.10
C LEU A 303 18.11 -26.14 1.18
N GLY A 304 16.82 -25.81 1.20
CA GLY A 304 15.79 -26.44 2.03
C GLY A 304 14.79 -27.24 1.21
N VAL A 305 14.29 -28.34 1.78
CA VAL A 305 13.23 -29.17 1.18
C VAL A 305 12.22 -29.56 2.25
N GLY A 306 10.94 -29.28 1.99
CA GLY A 306 9.79 -29.75 2.77
C GLY A 306 8.59 -30.06 1.86
N ASP A 307 7.50 -30.58 2.45
CA ASP A 307 6.34 -31.08 1.72
C ASP A 307 5.56 -30.00 0.93
N ASP A 308 5.56 -28.76 1.42
CA ASP A 308 4.85 -27.63 0.83
C ASP A 308 5.76 -26.42 0.48
N LEU A 309 7.07 -26.48 0.79
CA LEU A 309 8.06 -25.42 0.50
C LEU A 309 9.43 -26.01 0.12
N LEU A 310 10.03 -25.49 -0.94
CA LEU A 310 11.46 -25.65 -1.27
C LEU A 310 12.15 -24.28 -1.12
N THR A 311 13.44 -24.28 -0.78
CA THR A 311 14.29 -23.09 -0.94
C THR A 311 15.50 -23.39 -1.84
N HIS A 312 15.98 -22.40 -2.60
CA HIS A 312 17.04 -22.56 -3.59
C HIS A 312 17.97 -21.36 -3.72
N SER A 313 19.14 -21.56 -4.33
CA SER A 313 20.19 -20.52 -4.47
C SER A 313 20.30 -19.84 -5.83
N CYS A 314 19.58 -20.30 -6.87
CA CYS A 314 19.61 -19.70 -8.21
C CYS A 314 19.39 -18.17 -8.14
N ALA A 315 20.16 -17.37 -8.85
CA ALA A 315 19.95 -15.91 -8.89
C ALA A 315 18.66 -15.56 -9.66
N THR A 316 17.69 -14.93 -9.00
CA THR A 316 16.44 -14.45 -9.58
C THR A 316 16.34 -12.93 -9.49
N PHE A 317 15.31 -12.36 -10.12
CA PHE A 317 15.07 -10.93 -10.21
C PHE A 317 13.65 -10.68 -10.71
N GLY A 318 13.16 -9.43 -10.65
CA GLY A 318 11.84 -9.04 -11.16
C GLY A 318 11.36 -9.86 -12.36
N GLY A 319 10.22 -10.55 -12.27
CA GLY A 319 9.64 -11.31 -13.39
C GLY A 319 10.14 -12.77 -13.57
N ASN A 320 10.98 -13.29 -12.68
CA ASN A 320 11.23 -14.73 -12.58
C ASN A 320 10.07 -15.47 -11.87
N SER A 321 9.16 -14.78 -11.21
CA SER A 321 7.91 -15.35 -10.70
C SER A 321 7.23 -16.23 -11.75
N GLY A 322 7.01 -17.51 -11.39
CA GLY A 322 6.46 -18.54 -12.27
C GLY A 322 7.51 -19.37 -13.01
N SER A 323 8.81 -19.11 -12.81
CA SER A 323 9.90 -19.94 -13.37
C SER A 323 9.83 -21.39 -12.85
N PRO A 324 10.01 -22.40 -13.72
CA PRO A 324 10.25 -23.76 -13.26
C PRO A 324 11.66 -23.88 -12.68
N LEU A 325 11.79 -24.62 -11.58
CA LEU A 325 13.06 -25.14 -11.10
C LEU A 325 13.32 -26.50 -11.74
N LEU A 326 14.17 -26.54 -12.76
CA LEU A 326 14.55 -27.76 -13.45
C LEU A 326 15.67 -28.46 -12.69
N ASP A 327 15.53 -29.76 -12.41
CA ASP A 327 16.68 -30.60 -12.08
C ASP A 327 17.60 -30.68 -13.31
N ILE A 328 18.88 -30.30 -13.14
CA ILE A 328 19.83 -30.21 -14.26
C ILE A 328 20.13 -31.59 -14.85
N GLY A 329 20.04 -32.68 -14.07
CA GLY A 329 20.32 -34.04 -14.54
C GLY A 329 19.17 -34.69 -15.30
N THR A 330 17.91 -34.37 -14.95
CA THR A 330 16.72 -35.03 -15.54
C THR A 330 15.85 -34.12 -16.39
N GLY A 331 16.00 -32.80 -16.30
CA GLY A 331 15.13 -31.81 -16.95
C GLY A 331 13.71 -31.74 -16.39
N LYS A 332 13.41 -32.51 -15.33
CA LYS A 332 12.11 -32.48 -14.68
C LYS A 332 11.97 -31.25 -13.79
N VAL A 333 10.75 -30.72 -13.70
CA VAL A 333 10.42 -29.60 -12.81
C VAL A 333 10.30 -30.12 -11.38
N THR A 334 11.16 -29.64 -10.49
CA THR A 334 11.16 -29.95 -9.06
C THR A 334 10.31 -28.97 -8.24
N GLY A 335 10.12 -27.74 -8.73
CA GLY A 335 9.20 -26.76 -8.14
C GLY A 335 8.95 -25.53 -9.03
N LEU A 336 8.12 -24.61 -8.53
CA LEU A 336 7.75 -23.34 -9.15
C LEU A 336 8.25 -22.18 -8.29
N HIS A 337 9.19 -21.37 -8.78
CA HIS A 337 9.70 -20.19 -8.06
C HIS A 337 8.58 -19.16 -7.83
N TYR A 338 8.56 -18.51 -6.66
CA TYR A 338 7.56 -17.48 -6.35
C TYR A 338 8.02 -16.32 -5.44
N ARG A 339 9.15 -16.44 -4.72
CA ARG A 339 9.69 -15.37 -3.85
C ARG A 339 11.20 -15.47 -3.67
N GLY A 340 11.87 -14.36 -3.33
CA GLY A 340 13.29 -14.25 -2.98
C GLY A 340 13.62 -13.11 -2.02
N VAL A 341 14.23 -13.40 -0.87
CA VAL A 341 14.65 -12.41 0.13
C VAL A 341 16.11 -11.99 -0.06
N GLU A 342 16.39 -10.68 -0.04
CA GLU A 342 17.66 -10.17 -0.59
C GLU A 342 18.94 -10.66 0.10
N PHE A 343 19.82 -11.30 -0.69
CA PHE A 343 21.04 -12.00 -0.25
C PHE A 343 20.81 -13.12 0.79
N ILE A 344 19.59 -13.67 0.85
CA ILE A 344 19.19 -14.68 1.85
C ILE A 344 18.73 -15.98 1.19
N GLU A 345 17.54 -16.06 0.60
CA GLU A 345 17.06 -17.31 -0.01
C GLU A 345 15.92 -17.07 -0.99
N ASN A 346 15.77 -17.97 -1.97
CA ASN A 346 14.62 -18.03 -2.86
C ASN A 346 13.69 -19.18 -2.47
N ASP A 347 12.39 -18.94 -2.52
CA ASP A 347 11.33 -19.91 -2.24
C ASP A 347 10.69 -20.44 -3.52
N ALA A 348 10.32 -21.72 -3.49
CA ALA A 348 9.59 -22.38 -4.57
C ALA A 348 8.57 -23.41 -4.05
N ILE A 349 7.49 -23.59 -4.81
CA ILE A 349 6.41 -24.54 -4.51
C ILE A 349 6.80 -25.94 -5.02
N PRO A 350 6.82 -26.99 -4.19
CA PRO A 350 7.22 -28.33 -4.62
C PRO A 350 6.36 -28.94 -5.74
N ALA A 351 6.97 -29.75 -6.60
CA ALA A 351 6.31 -30.49 -7.68
C ALA A 351 5.15 -31.39 -7.21
N ALA A 352 5.18 -31.88 -5.96
CA ALA A 352 4.06 -32.60 -5.36
C ALA A 352 2.80 -31.71 -5.23
N VAL A 353 2.96 -30.45 -4.81
CA VAL A 353 1.86 -29.47 -4.71
C VAL A 353 1.35 -29.11 -6.11
N LEU A 354 2.25 -28.92 -7.08
CA LEU A 354 1.89 -28.67 -8.48
C LEU A 354 1.05 -29.81 -9.06
N ARG A 355 1.43 -31.08 -8.83
CA ARG A 355 0.65 -32.26 -9.26
C ARG A 355 -0.77 -32.27 -8.66
N ARG A 356 -0.91 -31.97 -7.36
CA ARG A 356 -2.23 -31.88 -6.69
C ARG A 356 -3.11 -30.77 -7.31
N CYS A 357 -2.53 -29.60 -7.57
CA CYS A 357 -3.28 -28.47 -8.13
C CYS A 357 -3.63 -28.67 -9.61
N LEU A 358 -2.75 -29.30 -10.39
CA LEU A 358 -2.98 -29.62 -11.81
C LEU A 358 -4.16 -30.59 -12.01
N GLN A 359 -4.34 -31.58 -11.12
CA GLN A 359 -5.50 -32.48 -11.16
C GLN A 359 -6.82 -31.70 -11.03
N ARG A 360 -6.87 -30.69 -10.16
CA ARG A 360 -8.03 -29.79 -10.02
C ARG A 360 -8.26 -28.97 -11.28
N ALA A 361 -7.20 -28.39 -11.86
CA ALA A 361 -7.30 -27.58 -13.09
C ALA A 361 -7.82 -28.39 -14.29
N ARG A 362 -7.34 -29.63 -14.46
CA ARG A 362 -7.86 -30.57 -15.47
C ARG A 362 -9.36 -30.84 -15.32
N GLY A 363 -9.85 -30.97 -14.09
CA GLY A 363 -11.29 -31.12 -13.82
C GLY A 363 -12.14 -29.91 -14.25
N LEU A 364 -11.57 -28.70 -14.27
CA LEU A 364 -12.22 -27.46 -14.71
C LEU A 364 -12.15 -27.23 -16.24
N LEU A 365 -11.37 -28.05 -16.95
CA LEU A 365 -11.22 -28.04 -18.41
C LEU A 365 -12.09 -29.08 -19.12
N ALA A 366 -12.60 -30.09 -18.39
CA ALA A 366 -13.51 -31.08 -18.97
C ALA A 366 -14.82 -30.42 -19.46
N PRO A 367 -15.32 -30.75 -20.66
CA PRO A 367 -16.58 -30.21 -21.15
C PRO A 367 -17.75 -30.71 -20.29
N SER A 368 -18.71 -29.82 -20.01
CA SER A 368 -19.93 -30.14 -19.27
C SER A 368 -20.94 -30.90 -20.15
N THR A 369 -20.65 -32.16 -20.48
CA THR A 369 -21.60 -33.06 -21.16
C THR A 369 -22.68 -33.58 -20.21
N GLU A 370 -23.63 -32.71 -19.88
CA GLU A 370 -25.02 -33.09 -19.60
C GLU A 370 -25.98 -32.13 -20.31
N GLU A 371 -26.06 -32.25 -21.64
CA GLU A 371 -27.30 -31.93 -22.33
C GLU A 371 -28.37 -32.92 -21.87
N LEU A 372 -29.20 -32.52 -20.91
CA LEU A 372 -30.41 -33.25 -20.55
C LEU A 372 -31.41 -33.20 -21.72
N LYS A 373 -31.26 -34.15 -22.66
CA LYS A 373 -32.25 -34.42 -23.70
C LYS A 373 -33.54 -34.90 -23.05
N MET A 374 -34.50 -33.98 -22.89
CA MET A 374 -35.89 -34.35 -22.61
C MET A 374 -36.45 -35.11 -23.81
N SER A 375 -36.48 -36.44 -23.70
CA SER A 375 -37.28 -37.30 -24.57
C SER A 375 -38.63 -37.56 -23.91
N GLU A 376 -39.72 -37.10 -24.53
CA GLU A 376 -41.05 -37.61 -24.20
C GLU A 376 -41.12 -39.10 -24.59
N GLN A 377 -41.47 -39.98 -23.64
CA GLN A 377 -42.35 -41.12 -23.92
C GLN A 377 -42.81 -41.87 -22.67
N GLY A 378 -44.12 -42.09 -22.60
CA GLY A 378 -44.67 -43.45 -22.50
C GLY A 378 -44.62 -44.17 -21.15
N SER A 379 -45.79 -44.36 -20.56
CA SER A 379 -46.04 -45.30 -19.46
C SER A 379 -45.65 -46.76 -19.79
N GLY A 380 -45.03 -47.47 -18.85
CA GLY A 380 -44.84 -48.93 -18.90
C GLY A 380 -44.37 -49.49 -17.56
N SER A 381 -44.89 -50.65 -17.14
CA SER A 381 -44.73 -51.15 -15.76
C SER A 381 -43.73 -52.30 -15.59
N SER A 382 -43.28 -52.47 -14.34
CA SER A 382 -43.01 -53.74 -13.63
C SER A 382 -41.98 -54.76 -14.18
N GLY A 383 -40.99 -55.09 -13.35
CA GLY A 383 -40.18 -56.32 -13.46
C GLY A 383 -38.90 -56.24 -12.61
N GLY A 384 -38.71 -57.14 -11.63
CA GLY A 384 -37.59 -57.09 -10.68
C GLY A 384 -36.50 -58.15 -10.90
N GLY A 385 -35.37 -57.98 -10.20
CA GLY A 385 -34.26 -58.94 -10.16
C GLY A 385 -33.01 -58.30 -9.52
N GLY A 386 -32.43 -58.94 -8.51
CA GLY A 386 -31.37 -58.33 -7.69
C GLY A 386 -29.93 -58.69 -8.12
N GLY A 387 -28.98 -57.85 -7.70
CA GLY A 387 -27.53 -58.06 -7.84
C GLY A 387 -26.78 -56.94 -7.09
N GLY A 388 -25.77 -57.29 -6.29
CA GLY A 388 -25.19 -56.37 -5.30
C GLY A 388 -24.20 -55.33 -5.85
N GLY A 389 -24.19 -54.16 -5.21
CA GLY A 389 -23.19 -53.10 -5.39
C GLY A 389 -23.19 -52.15 -4.20
N GLY A 390 -22.01 -51.77 -3.70
CA GLY A 390 -21.87 -50.96 -2.48
C GLY A 390 -22.41 -49.53 -2.63
N LYS A 391 -23.16 -49.05 -1.64
CA LYS A 391 -23.77 -47.72 -1.66
C LYS A 391 -22.80 -46.66 -1.10
N VAL A 392 -22.18 -45.88 -1.97
CA VAL A 392 -21.56 -44.59 -1.59
C VAL A 392 -22.64 -43.51 -1.69
N THR A 393 -22.78 -42.68 -0.66
CA THR A 393 -23.80 -41.62 -0.62
C THR A 393 -23.14 -40.27 -0.85
N PHE A 394 -23.54 -39.58 -1.91
CA PHE A 394 -23.23 -38.16 -2.13
C PHE A 394 -24.51 -37.35 -1.92
N THR A 395 -24.43 -36.26 -1.15
CA THR A 395 -25.55 -35.33 -0.96
C THR A 395 -25.46 -34.24 -2.03
N VAL A 396 -26.38 -34.27 -3.00
CA VAL A 396 -26.51 -33.23 -4.03
C VAL A 396 -27.69 -32.32 -3.68
N PRO A 397 -27.50 -31.00 -3.49
CA PRO A 397 -28.60 -30.08 -3.27
C PRO A 397 -29.35 -29.85 -4.60
N LEU A 398 -30.53 -30.47 -4.74
CA LEU A 398 -31.43 -30.25 -5.87
C LEU A 398 -32.26 -28.98 -5.66
N LYS A 399 -32.34 -28.14 -6.69
CA LYS A 399 -33.28 -27.01 -6.75
C LYS A 399 -34.56 -27.49 -7.46
N ILE A 400 -35.65 -27.64 -6.72
CA ILE A 400 -36.96 -28.01 -7.28
C ILE A 400 -37.74 -26.74 -7.61
N THR A 401 -38.15 -26.60 -8.87
CA THR A 401 -39.17 -25.64 -9.29
C THR A 401 -40.51 -26.36 -9.34
N ILE A 402 -41.53 -25.84 -8.65
CA ILE A 402 -42.90 -26.35 -8.70
C ILE A 402 -43.76 -25.31 -9.42
N GLU A 403 -44.29 -25.65 -10.59
CA GLU A 403 -45.47 -24.96 -11.13
C GLU A 403 -46.73 -25.63 -10.56
N LEU A 404 -47.65 -24.81 -10.05
CA LEU A 404 -48.93 -25.25 -9.51
C LEU A 404 -50.03 -24.95 -10.54
N ASP A 405 -50.65 -26.00 -11.08
CA ASP A 405 -51.90 -25.85 -11.82
C ASP A 405 -53.01 -25.39 -10.87
N THR A 406 -53.52 -24.19 -11.13
CA THR A 406 -54.53 -23.54 -10.29
C THR A 406 -55.93 -24.15 -10.44
N ALA A 407 -56.17 -25.01 -11.44
CA ALA A 407 -57.47 -25.63 -11.67
C ALA A 407 -57.88 -26.67 -10.61
N THR A 408 -56.93 -27.35 -9.97
CA THR A 408 -57.25 -28.40 -8.96
C THR A 408 -57.50 -27.88 -7.55
N LEU A 409 -57.13 -26.62 -7.26
CA LEU A 409 -57.30 -26.05 -5.92
C LEU A 409 -58.75 -25.60 -5.63
N GLN A 410 -59.55 -25.31 -6.66
CA GLN A 410 -60.91 -24.77 -6.49
C GLN A 410 -61.96 -25.83 -6.12
N SER A 411 -61.71 -27.12 -6.39
CA SER A 411 -62.69 -28.20 -6.19
C SER A 411 -62.72 -28.81 -4.78
N ALA A 412 -61.79 -28.44 -3.89
CA ALA A 412 -61.66 -29.03 -2.55
C ALA A 412 -62.43 -28.32 -1.41
N ILE A 413 -63.03 -27.14 -1.67
CA ILE A 413 -63.56 -26.26 -0.60
C ILE A 413 -65.10 -26.43 -0.38
N ALA A 414 -65.79 -27.24 -1.19
CA ALA A 414 -67.26 -27.23 -1.29
C ALA A 414 -68.01 -28.45 -0.68
N ALA A 415 -67.72 -28.83 0.57
CA ALA A 415 -68.57 -29.64 1.49
C ALA A 415 -67.91 -29.63 2.89
N ALA A 416 -68.53 -29.43 4.06
CA ALA A 416 -69.84 -29.84 4.59
C ALA A 416 -70.22 -28.96 5.86
N PRO A 417 -71.35 -29.17 6.57
CA PRO A 417 -72.00 -28.14 7.41
C PRO A 417 -71.69 -28.13 8.93
N ALA A 418 -72.36 -27.22 9.67
CA ALA A 418 -71.94 -26.65 10.96
C ALA A 418 -72.71 -27.08 12.22
N GLY A 419 -72.14 -26.79 13.41
CA GLY A 419 -72.89 -26.62 14.67
C GLY A 419 -72.10 -26.84 15.99
N GLY A 420 -71.73 -25.76 16.71
CA GLY A 420 -71.26 -25.83 18.11
C GLY A 420 -70.14 -24.83 18.48
N LEU A 421 -70.35 -24.03 19.53
CA LEU A 421 -69.45 -22.97 20.07
C LEU A 421 -69.34 -23.12 21.62
N PRO A 422 -68.43 -22.42 22.35
CA PRO A 422 -67.35 -21.50 21.92
C PRO A 422 -65.95 -21.76 22.54
N ILE A 423 -64.90 -21.18 21.95
CA ILE A 423 -63.78 -20.41 22.58
C ILE A 423 -63.01 -19.74 21.42
N ALA A 424 -62.60 -18.48 21.60
CA ALA A 424 -62.19 -17.63 20.47
C ALA A 424 -60.68 -17.65 20.17
N THR A 425 -60.34 -18.08 18.95
CA THR A 425 -59.08 -17.79 18.26
C THR A 425 -59.40 -17.12 16.92
N VAL A 426 -58.63 -16.09 16.53
CA VAL A 426 -58.92 -15.30 15.32
C VAL A 426 -57.68 -15.22 14.44
N SER A 427 -57.78 -15.81 13.23
CA SER A 427 -56.83 -15.66 12.13
C SER A 427 -57.55 -15.19 10.87
N ALA A 428 -56.82 -14.51 9.98
CA ALA A 428 -57.33 -13.85 8.76
C ALA A 428 -58.02 -14.83 7.77
N THR A 429 -59.00 -14.40 6.96
CA THR A 429 -58.83 -13.76 5.63
C THR A 429 -60.24 -13.59 4.98
N THR A 430 -60.57 -12.75 3.98
CA THR A 430 -59.95 -11.58 3.31
C THR A 430 -61.06 -10.81 2.55
N SER A 431 -60.96 -9.48 2.39
CA SER A 431 -61.55 -8.74 1.25
C SER A 431 -60.90 -7.35 1.08
N SER A 432 -61.12 -6.71 -0.08
CA SER A 432 -60.26 -5.68 -0.68
C SER A 432 -60.46 -4.23 -0.20
N ALA A 433 -59.34 -3.51 0.01
CA ALA A 433 -59.05 -2.08 -0.25
C ALA A 433 -58.26 -1.42 0.91
N PRO A 434 -57.54 -0.30 0.66
CA PRO A 434 -56.78 0.09 -0.53
C PRO A 434 -55.26 -0.09 -0.31
N THR A 435 -54.42 0.27 -1.29
CA THR A 435 -52.98 0.42 -1.10
C THR A 435 -52.69 1.43 0.03
N PRO A 436 -51.87 1.10 1.05
CA PRO A 436 -51.40 2.10 2.00
C PRO A 436 -50.56 3.17 1.27
N PRO A 437 -50.59 4.44 1.71
CA PRO A 437 -49.63 5.43 1.22
C PRO A 437 -48.20 4.96 1.47
N ALA A 438 -47.26 5.48 0.69
CA ALA A 438 -45.83 5.31 0.94
C ALA A 438 -45.41 6.17 2.15
N ASP A 439 -45.84 5.77 3.35
CA ASP A 439 -45.40 6.38 4.59
C ASP A 439 -43.91 6.08 4.80
N ALA A 440 -43.13 7.15 5.02
CA ALA A 440 -41.69 7.07 5.10
C ALA A 440 -41.26 6.11 6.23
N ILE A 441 -40.32 5.20 5.91
CA ILE A 441 -39.58 4.46 6.93
C ILE A 441 -38.81 5.51 7.75
N VAL A 442 -39.32 5.84 8.94
CA VAL A 442 -38.68 6.80 9.84
C VAL A 442 -37.31 6.25 10.22
N SER A 443 -36.24 6.93 9.80
CA SER A 443 -34.87 6.58 10.21
C SER A 443 -34.79 6.52 11.74
N PRO A 444 -34.20 5.47 12.33
CA PRO A 444 -34.17 5.32 13.79
C PRO A 444 -33.40 6.48 14.45
N THR A 445 -33.78 6.84 15.67
CA THR A 445 -33.12 7.93 16.41
C THR A 445 -31.70 7.55 16.85
N LYS A 446 -30.87 8.51 17.25
CA LYS A 446 -29.51 8.24 17.74
C LYS A 446 -29.53 7.28 18.94
N GLU A 447 -30.51 7.42 19.83
CA GLU A 447 -30.70 6.61 21.03
C GLU A 447 -31.13 5.18 20.69
N GLN A 448 -31.99 4.99 19.69
CA GLN A 448 -32.39 3.68 19.19
C GLN A 448 -31.18 2.94 18.57
N VAL A 449 -30.38 3.63 17.76
CA VAL A 449 -29.15 3.06 17.17
C VAL A 449 -28.13 2.70 18.26
N GLN A 450 -27.90 3.57 19.24
CA GLN A 450 -27.02 3.26 20.38
C GLN A 450 -27.53 2.06 21.20
N SER A 451 -28.85 1.89 21.35
CA SER A 451 -29.39 0.69 22.01
C SER A 451 -29.13 -0.57 21.21
N ALA A 452 -29.37 -0.54 19.90
CA ALA A 452 -29.07 -1.65 19.00
C ALA A 452 -27.58 -2.00 18.96
N VAL A 453 -26.67 -1.01 19.05
CA VAL A 453 -25.22 -1.21 19.18
C VAL A 453 -24.89 -1.98 20.47
N ARG A 454 -25.46 -1.60 21.62
CA ARG A 454 -25.25 -2.34 22.89
C ARG A 454 -25.72 -3.79 22.78
N THR A 455 -26.90 -4.03 22.22
CA THR A 455 -27.41 -5.39 21.97
C THR A 455 -26.51 -6.17 21.02
N ALA A 456 -26.00 -5.51 19.97
CA ALA A 456 -25.07 -6.11 19.01
C ALA A 456 -23.76 -6.57 19.64
N HIS A 457 -23.18 -5.78 20.56
CA HIS A 457 -22.00 -6.21 21.34
C HIS A 457 -22.26 -7.49 22.12
N THR A 458 -23.41 -7.62 22.81
CA THR A 458 -23.76 -8.86 23.52
C THR A 458 -24.00 -10.03 22.56
N LEU A 459 -24.68 -9.80 21.44
CA LEU A 459 -25.02 -10.83 20.46
C LEU A 459 -23.78 -11.38 19.71
N LEU A 460 -22.78 -10.53 19.47
CA LEU A 460 -21.61 -10.84 18.63
C LEU A 460 -20.30 -10.96 19.42
N ALA A 461 -20.33 -10.93 20.76
CA ALA A 461 -19.14 -10.97 21.62
C ALA A 461 -18.16 -12.12 21.33
N ASN A 462 -18.67 -13.28 20.89
CA ASN A 462 -17.88 -14.48 20.61
C ASN A 462 -17.52 -14.65 19.12
N ARG A 463 -17.61 -13.58 18.31
CA ARG A 463 -17.45 -13.65 16.85
C ARG A 463 -16.11 -13.05 16.40
N GLU A 464 -15.13 -13.92 16.15
CA GLU A 464 -13.72 -13.54 15.89
C GLU A 464 -13.45 -12.66 14.65
N ASP A 465 -14.36 -12.64 13.66
CA ASP A 465 -14.23 -11.79 12.46
C ASP A 465 -14.69 -10.35 12.68
N VAL A 466 -15.43 -10.07 13.76
CA VAL A 466 -15.87 -8.72 14.16
C VAL A 466 -14.77 -8.04 14.98
N VAL A 467 -14.41 -6.82 14.58
CA VAL A 467 -13.37 -5.99 15.22
C VAL A 467 -14.02 -4.94 16.12
N ALA A 468 -15.01 -4.21 15.59
CA ALA A 468 -15.72 -3.16 16.30
C ALA A 468 -17.19 -3.12 15.89
N ILE A 469 -18.02 -2.53 16.75
CA ILE A 469 -19.44 -2.28 16.49
C ILE A 469 -19.71 -0.84 16.94
N LYS A 470 -20.26 -0.02 16.04
CA LYS A 470 -20.42 1.42 16.27
C LYS A 470 -21.70 1.97 15.63
N PRO A 471 -22.28 3.06 16.15
CA PRO A 471 -23.34 3.78 15.45
C PRO A 471 -22.78 4.40 14.16
N GLY A 472 -23.60 4.49 13.12
CA GLY A 472 -23.21 5.18 11.90
C GLY A 472 -24.32 5.21 10.86
N TYR A 473 -23.92 5.27 9.59
CA TYR A 473 -24.82 5.27 8.45
C TYR A 473 -24.61 4.03 7.59
N ARG A 474 -25.68 3.67 6.88
CA ARG A 474 -25.67 2.66 5.83
C ARG A 474 -25.02 3.24 4.56
N PHE A 475 -24.22 2.45 3.87
CA PHE A 475 -23.62 2.81 2.59
C PHE A 475 -24.21 1.94 1.46
N GLU A 476 -24.50 2.55 0.32
CA GLU A 476 -25.00 1.88 -0.89
C GLU A 476 -24.07 2.21 -2.06
N ASN A 477 -23.54 1.19 -2.74
CA ASN A 477 -22.58 1.35 -3.84
C ASN A 477 -21.37 2.25 -3.50
N GLY A 478 -20.93 2.20 -2.23
CA GLY A 478 -19.85 3.03 -1.67
C GLY A 478 -20.28 4.43 -1.22
N GLU A 479 -21.51 4.88 -1.49
CA GLU A 479 -22.01 6.22 -1.14
C GLU A 479 -22.79 6.20 0.19
N ILE A 480 -22.64 7.24 1.02
CA ILE A 480 -23.33 7.38 2.31
C ILE A 480 -24.82 7.73 2.12
N THR A 481 -25.71 7.03 2.83
CA THR A 481 -27.16 7.29 2.80
C THR A 481 -27.64 8.08 4.03
N ASP A 482 -28.93 8.47 4.06
CA ASP A 482 -29.58 9.06 5.25
C ASP A 482 -30.12 8.00 6.24
N GLN A 483 -29.91 6.71 5.96
CA GLN A 483 -30.33 5.61 6.83
C GLN A 483 -29.27 5.37 7.91
N ARG A 484 -29.61 5.64 9.17
CA ARG A 484 -28.76 5.24 10.30
C ARG A 484 -28.72 3.72 10.45
N ALA A 485 -27.56 3.20 10.85
CA ALA A 485 -27.31 1.77 10.96
C ALA A 485 -26.43 1.44 12.17
N VAL A 486 -26.50 0.18 12.61
CA VAL A 486 -25.45 -0.44 13.42
C VAL A 486 -24.34 -0.86 12.47
N VAL A 487 -23.20 -0.17 12.50
CA VAL A 487 -22.03 -0.52 11.71
C VAL A 487 -21.27 -1.63 12.42
N ILE A 488 -21.07 -2.75 11.74
CA ILE A 488 -20.31 -3.90 12.23
C ILE A 488 -19.02 -3.94 11.39
N ALA A 489 -17.92 -3.49 12.01
CA ALA A 489 -16.60 -3.47 11.41
C ALA A 489 -15.97 -4.85 11.52
N VAL A 490 -15.54 -5.42 10.40
CA VAL A 490 -14.92 -6.75 10.30
C VAL A 490 -13.51 -6.64 9.71
N LYS A 491 -12.66 -7.64 9.97
CA LYS A 491 -11.30 -7.67 9.40
C LYS A 491 -11.29 -7.70 7.87
N ARG A 492 -12.31 -8.31 7.26
CA ARG A 492 -12.51 -8.32 5.80
C ARG A 492 -13.98 -8.54 5.49
N LYS A 493 -14.50 -7.81 4.50
CA LYS A 493 -15.83 -8.08 3.95
C LYS A 493 -15.77 -9.38 3.12
N ILE A 494 -16.56 -10.38 3.51
CA ILE A 494 -16.62 -11.69 2.85
C ILE A 494 -18.04 -11.86 2.29
N GLU A 495 -18.12 -12.23 1.01
CA GLU A 495 -19.40 -12.47 0.34
C GLU A 495 -20.21 -13.58 1.03
N PRO A 496 -21.56 -13.49 1.11
CA PRO A 496 -22.39 -14.42 1.89
C PRO A 496 -22.16 -15.90 1.60
N GLY A 497 -22.02 -16.29 0.32
CA GLY A 497 -21.75 -17.68 -0.07
C GLY A 497 -20.35 -18.18 0.34
N ALA A 498 -19.40 -17.27 0.55
CA ALA A 498 -18.07 -17.59 1.07
C ALA A 498 -18.03 -17.68 2.60
N LEU A 499 -18.96 -17.02 3.32
CA LEU A 499 -19.18 -17.25 4.76
C LEU A 499 -19.76 -18.64 5.00
N GLU A 500 -20.79 -19.02 4.23
CA GLU A 500 -21.44 -20.34 4.31
C GLU A 500 -20.45 -21.49 4.06
N SER A 501 -19.59 -21.37 3.04
CA SER A 501 -18.56 -22.40 2.75
C SER A 501 -17.48 -22.53 3.82
N ARG A 502 -17.34 -21.54 4.71
CA ARG A 502 -16.43 -21.54 5.87
C ARG A 502 -17.12 -21.93 7.18
N GLY A 503 -18.42 -22.25 7.16
CA GLY A 503 -19.22 -22.50 8.37
C GLY A 503 -19.45 -21.26 9.23
N VAL A 504 -19.20 -20.06 8.70
CA VAL A 504 -19.39 -18.80 9.43
C VAL A 504 -20.82 -18.31 9.22
N THR A 505 -21.56 -18.11 10.31
CA THR A 505 -22.95 -17.63 10.24
C THR A 505 -22.99 -16.21 9.67
N GLN A 506 -23.95 -15.88 8.81
CA GLN A 506 -24.12 -14.51 8.31
C GLN A 506 -24.43 -13.54 9.46
N LEU A 507 -23.99 -12.28 9.35
CA LEU A 507 -24.37 -11.24 10.31
C LEU A 507 -25.88 -10.93 10.22
N PRO A 508 -26.57 -10.65 11.34
CA PRO A 508 -28.00 -10.33 11.32
C PRO A 508 -28.22 -9.03 10.53
N LYS A 509 -29.24 -8.99 9.66
CA LYS A 509 -29.56 -7.81 8.83
C LYS A 509 -30.17 -6.65 9.64
N TYR A 510 -30.69 -6.94 10.83
CA TYR A 510 -31.29 -6.00 11.76
C TYR A 510 -30.97 -6.42 13.20
N ILE A 511 -30.78 -5.44 14.08
CA ILE A 511 -30.63 -5.61 15.53
C ILE A 511 -31.54 -4.56 16.18
N ASP A 512 -32.45 -4.99 17.06
CA ASP A 512 -33.49 -4.14 17.69
C ASP A 512 -34.27 -3.25 16.70
N GLY A 513 -34.55 -3.78 15.50
CA GLY A 513 -35.24 -3.06 14.42
C GLY A 513 -34.36 -2.07 13.65
N VAL A 514 -33.15 -1.76 14.12
CA VAL A 514 -32.15 -0.96 13.41
C VAL A 514 -31.41 -1.83 12.41
N ARG A 515 -31.24 -1.35 11.18
CA ARG A 515 -30.53 -2.08 10.12
C ARG A 515 -29.03 -2.16 10.41
N THR A 516 -28.39 -3.26 10.05
CA THR A 516 -26.93 -3.40 10.11
C THR A 516 -26.28 -3.01 8.79
N ASP A 517 -25.04 -2.51 8.86
CA ASP A 517 -24.16 -2.30 7.72
C ASP A 517 -22.78 -2.90 8.04
N VAL A 518 -22.18 -3.62 7.10
CA VAL A 518 -20.92 -4.36 7.32
C VAL A 518 -19.80 -3.63 6.61
N ALA A 519 -18.79 -3.19 7.36
CA ALA A 519 -17.67 -2.39 6.87
C ALA A 519 -16.33 -3.10 7.12
N VAL A 520 -15.29 -2.75 6.36
CA VAL A 520 -13.91 -3.08 6.75
C VAL A 520 -13.50 -2.17 7.90
N ALA A 521 -12.87 -2.74 8.92
CA ALA A 521 -12.40 -2.02 10.09
C ALA A 521 -11.36 -0.94 9.74
N SER A 522 -11.47 0.23 10.37
CA SER A 522 -10.45 1.30 10.32
C SER A 522 -9.24 0.95 11.20
N ALA A 523 -8.14 1.69 11.08
CA ALA A 523 -6.98 1.56 11.95
C ALA A 523 -7.35 1.90 13.40
N ALA A 524 -8.25 2.88 13.58
CA ALA A 524 -8.87 3.16 14.88
C ALA A 524 -9.61 1.94 15.45
N ASP A 525 -10.45 1.27 14.65
CA ASP A 525 -11.14 0.03 15.05
C ASP A 525 -10.14 -1.08 15.42
N MET A 526 -9.11 -1.31 14.59
CA MET A 526 -8.11 -2.35 14.79
C MET A 526 -7.26 -2.15 16.06
N LEU A 527 -7.00 -0.90 16.44
CA LEU A 527 -6.28 -0.53 17.64
C LEU A 527 -7.19 -0.38 18.87
N GLY A 528 -8.51 -0.54 18.73
CA GLY A 528 -9.48 -0.28 19.80
C GLY A 528 -9.48 1.17 20.28
N ILE A 529 -9.05 2.12 19.43
CA ILE A 529 -9.03 3.54 19.74
C ILE A 529 -10.46 4.06 19.61
N ASP A 530 -11.18 4.13 20.73
CA ASP A 530 -12.42 4.88 20.75
C ASP A 530 -12.10 6.38 20.57
N LEU A 531 -12.45 6.89 19.39
CA LEU A 531 -12.39 8.30 19.05
C LEU A 531 -13.66 9.04 19.55
N GLY A 532 -14.56 8.37 20.28
CA GLY A 532 -15.76 8.93 20.89
C GLY A 532 -15.49 9.69 22.19
N ASP A 533 -16.51 10.40 22.67
CA ASP A 533 -16.41 11.27 23.84
C ASP A 533 -15.95 10.52 25.11
N GLU A 534 -15.08 11.17 25.90
CA GLU A 534 -14.53 10.78 27.21
C GLU A 534 -13.30 9.83 27.28
N ALA A 535 -12.79 9.28 26.18
CA ALA A 535 -11.55 8.48 26.21
C ALA A 535 -10.27 9.35 26.14
N PHE A 536 -9.70 9.67 27.31
CA PHE A 536 -8.57 10.59 27.55
C PHE A 536 -8.86 12.05 27.14
N THR A 537 -8.96 12.94 28.13
CA THR A 537 -8.45 14.31 27.99
C THR A 537 -6.93 14.19 27.97
N PRO A 538 -6.24 14.30 26.81
CA PRO A 538 -4.79 14.22 26.79
C PRO A 538 -4.29 15.52 27.41
N SER A 539 -3.28 15.44 28.26
CA SER A 539 -2.66 16.62 28.86
C SER A 539 -1.74 17.30 27.85
N TRP A 540 -2.29 17.72 26.70
CA TRP A 540 -1.53 18.43 25.68
C TRP A 540 -1.02 19.73 26.29
N HIS A 541 0.29 19.86 26.47
CA HIS A 541 0.88 21.06 27.07
C HIS A 541 2.05 21.53 26.21
N THR A 542 1.78 22.48 25.32
CA THR A 542 2.88 23.18 24.66
C THR A 542 3.66 23.99 25.70
N SER A 543 4.98 23.78 25.76
CA SER A 543 5.89 24.64 26.54
C SER A 543 6.22 25.94 25.79
N TYR A 544 5.68 26.11 24.58
CA TYR A 544 5.79 27.32 23.76
C TYR A 544 5.25 28.55 24.50
N LYS A 545 5.94 29.67 24.30
CA LYS A 545 5.52 30.97 24.82
C LYS A 545 5.21 31.88 23.63
N PRO A 546 3.96 32.39 23.51
CA PRO A 546 3.61 33.38 22.50
C PRO A 546 4.61 34.54 22.47
N ARG A 547 4.89 35.04 21.26
CA ARG A 547 5.92 36.05 21.01
C ARG A 547 5.27 37.39 20.62
N PRO A 548 4.74 38.18 21.60
CA PRO A 548 4.04 39.44 21.32
C PRO A 548 4.96 40.52 20.72
N ASP A 549 6.28 40.34 20.84
CA ASP A 549 7.33 41.12 20.20
C ASP A 549 7.50 40.84 18.70
N LEU A 550 6.99 39.69 18.20
CA LEU A 550 6.93 39.31 16.79
C LEU A 550 5.47 39.30 16.28
N PRO A 551 4.79 40.47 16.20
CA PRO A 551 3.36 40.52 15.98
C PRO A 551 2.95 40.04 14.58
N LEU A 552 2.15 38.96 14.56
CA LEU A 552 1.51 38.38 13.37
C LEU A 552 0.27 39.21 12.94
N THR A 553 0.49 40.47 12.56
CA THR A 553 -0.58 41.39 12.16
C THR A 553 -0.77 41.45 10.64
N ARG A 554 -2.05 41.54 10.21
CA ARG A 554 -2.43 41.91 8.85
C ARG A 554 -1.71 43.19 8.42
N ARG A 555 -1.09 43.14 7.25
CA ARG A 555 -0.29 44.23 6.70
C ARG A 555 -0.40 44.25 5.19
N LYS A 556 -0.34 45.47 4.65
CA LYS A 556 -0.06 45.67 3.24
C LYS A 556 1.44 45.75 3.04
N THR A 557 1.93 45.16 1.96
CA THR A 557 3.35 45.16 1.64
C THR A 557 3.59 45.03 0.13
N ASN A 558 4.66 45.65 -0.37
CA ASN A 558 5.04 45.57 -1.77
C ASN A 558 5.89 44.32 -1.96
N THR A 559 5.30 43.32 -2.60
CA THR A 559 5.89 41.98 -2.73
C THR A 559 6.01 41.61 -4.20
N LYS A 560 7.18 41.10 -4.58
CA LYS A 560 7.34 40.31 -5.81
C LYS A 560 7.08 38.84 -5.48
N PHE A 561 6.13 38.21 -6.16
CA PHE A 561 5.62 36.89 -5.80
C PHE A 561 5.65 35.88 -6.95
N VAL A 562 5.67 34.60 -6.58
CA VAL A 562 5.32 33.46 -7.43
C VAL A 562 4.33 32.59 -6.65
N ILE A 563 3.14 32.39 -7.21
CA ILE A 563 2.13 31.49 -6.64
C ILE A 563 2.05 30.26 -7.54
N HIS A 564 2.18 29.07 -6.95
CA HIS A 564 2.23 27.83 -7.70
C HIS A 564 1.61 26.65 -6.93
N SER A 565 1.45 25.53 -7.64
CA SER A 565 0.92 24.29 -7.08
C SER A 565 1.80 23.10 -7.41
N GLY A 566 1.71 22.08 -6.56
CA GLY A 566 2.23 20.75 -6.82
C GLY A 566 1.15 19.83 -7.38
N PRO A 567 1.51 18.88 -8.28
CA PRO A 567 2.84 18.66 -8.86
C PRO A 567 3.14 19.51 -10.10
N ASP A 568 2.28 20.47 -10.44
CA ASP A 568 2.34 21.30 -11.65
C ASP A 568 3.72 21.97 -11.83
N ALA A 569 4.21 22.60 -10.75
CA ALA A 569 5.46 23.33 -10.73
C ALA A 569 6.15 23.26 -9.34
N SER A 570 6.19 22.08 -8.70
CA SER A 570 6.85 21.89 -7.39
C SER A 570 8.36 22.18 -7.44
N TRP A 571 9.17 21.19 -7.83
CA TRP A 571 10.63 21.31 -7.88
C TRP A 571 11.15 22.45 -8.79
N PRO A 572 10.56 22.73 -9.97
CA PRO A 572 11.02 23.83 -10.82
C PRO A 572 11.03 25.20 -10.12
N GLN A 573 10.09 25.48 -9.21
CA GLN A 573 10.03 26.74 -8.48
C GLN A 573 10.87 26.71 -7.19
N LEU A 574 10.82 25.61 -6.42
CA LEU A 574 11.64 25.47 -5.21
C LEU A 574 13.15 25.48 -5.54
N GLY A 575 13.58 24.75 -6.57
CA GLY A 575 14.98 24.74 -7.03
C GLY A 575 15.43 26.12 -7.53
N ALA A 576 14.56 26.83 -8.25
CA ALA A 576 14.84 28.20 -8.69
C ALA A 576 14.94 29.18 -7.50
N PHE A 577 14.13 29.04 -6.46
CA PHE A 577 14.24 29.79 -5.20
C PHE A 577 15.57 29.50 -4.49
N LEU A 578 15.89 28.22 -4.25
CA LEU A 578 17.12 27.80 -3.55
C LEU A 578 18.38 28.31 -4.26
N SER A 579 18.45 28.18 -5.59
CA SER A 579 19.60 28.61 -6.40
C SER A 579 19.92 30.12 -6.33
N GLN A 580 19.00 30.93 -5.81
CA GLN A 580 19.16 32.38 -5.63
C GLN A 580 19.75 32.78 -4.27
N THR A 581 20.05 31.83 -3.38
CA THR A 581 20.72 32.08 -2.09
C THR A 581 22.13 32.67 -2.28
N ARG A 582 22.50 33.69 -1.50
CA ARG A 582 23.80 34.40 -1.59
C ARG A 582 24.49 34.66 -0.24
N LYS A 583 23.74 34.56 0.87
CA LYS A 583 24.18 34.91 2.23
C LYS A 583 23.72 33.89 3.26
N SER A 584 22.43 33.56 3.29
CA SER A 584 21.80 32.80 4.36
C SER A 584 20.60 32.00 3.87
N LEU A 585 20.40 30.80 4.41
CA LEU A 585 19.20 29.99 4.22
C LEU A 585 18.70 29.50 5.58
N VAL A 586 17.54 30.01 6.02
CA VAL A 586 16.90 29.64 7.30
C VAL A 586 15.67 28.81 7.00
N VAL A 587 15.55 27.63 7.60
CA VAL A 587 14.55 26.62 7.24
C VAL A 587 13.88 26.05 8.48
N ALA A 588 12.55 25.96 8.42
CA ALA A 588 11.73 25.16 9.33
C ALA A 588 10.94 24.13 8.51
N MET A 589 11.11 22.85 8.84
CA MET A 589 10.60 21.76 8.02
C MET A 589 10.13 20.56 8.88
N TYR A 590 9.13 19.84 8.36
CA TYR A 590 8.64 18.60 8.95
C TYR A 590 9.41 17.36 8.48
N ASP A 591 9.62 17.23 7.15
CA ASP A 591 10.42 16.14 6.57
C ASP A 591 11.35 16.66 5.45
N PHE A 592 12.52 16.06 5.29
CA PHE A 592 13.55 16.42 4.31
C PHE A 592 14.29 15.19 3.75
N GLY A 593 13.61 14.43 2.88
CA GLY A 593 14.15 13.21 2.24
C GLY A 593 14.43 13.31 0.73
N ALA A 594 13.86 14.26 0.00
CA ALA A 594 13.96 14.30 -1.47
C ALA A 594 15.41 14.55 -1.93
N THR A 595 15.96 13.64 -2.74
CA THR A 595 17.35 13.72 -3.22
C THR A 595 17.61 14.99 -4.03
N ASN A 596 16.72 15.36 -4.94
CA ASN A 596 16.80 16.61 -5.72
C ASN A 596 16.77 17.86 -4.84
N VAL A 597 15.96 17.87 -3.78
CA VAL A 597 15.90 19.02 -2.85
C VAL A 597 17.15 19.08 -1.98
N ALA A 598 17.64 17.94 -1.49
CA ALA A 598 18.88 17.87 -0.71
C ALA A 598 20.08 18.35 -1.54
N ASP A 599 20.19 17.90 -2.79
CA ASP A 599 21.25 18.32 -3.71
C ASP A 599 21.14 19.82 -4.05
N GLY A 600 19.92 20.35 -4.27
CA GLY A 600 19.72 21.78 -4.53
C GLY A 600 19.94 22.69 -3.32
N VAL A 601 19.67 22.20 -2.10
CA VAL A 601 20.07 22.89 -0.86
C VAL A 601 21.60 22.91 -0.77
N LEU A 602 22.27 21.78 -0.97
CA LEU A 602 23.73 21.71 -1.01
C LEU A 602 24.33 22.65 -2.07
N ASP A 603 23.71 22.75 -3.24
CA ASP A 603 24.11 23.67 -4.31
C ASP A 603 23.88 25.15 -3.96
N ALA A 604 22.74 25.47 -3.34
CA ALA A 604 22.40 26.81 -2.84
C ALA A 604 23.38 27.30 -1.78
N VAL A 605 23.93 26.37 -0.99
CA VAL A 605 24.85 26.65 0.11
C VAL A 605 26.26 26.08 -0.15
N LYS A 606 26.66 25.86 -1.41
CA LYS A 606 27.92 25.14 -1.72
C LYS A 606 29.21 25.86 -1.38
N ASN A 607 29.21 27.20 -1.31
CA ASN A 607 30.45 27.92 -1.01
C ASN A 607 30.70 27.94 0.50
N LYS A 608 31.92 28.30 0.90
CA LYS A 608 32.26 28.50 2.32
C LYS A 608 31.77 29.85 2.87
N THR A 609 30.97 30.61 2.13
CA THR A 609 30.53 31.96 2.48
C THR A 609 29.17 31.98 3.17
N GLU A 610 28.18 31.30 2.61
CA GLU A 610 26.78 31.34 3.08
C GLU A 610 26.63 30.58 4.41
N THR A 611 25.66 30.99 5.23
CA THR A 611 25.22 30.25 6.42
C THR A 611 23.93 29.48 6.13
N MET A 612 23.67 28.43 6.91
CA MET A 612 22.39 27.73 6.91
C MET A 612 21.93 27.49 8.34
N SER A 613 20.66 27.71 8.62
CA SER A 613 20.01 27.40 9.89
C SER A 613 18.80 26.50 9.63
N LEU A 614 18.68 25.38 10.35
CA LEU A 614 17.61 24.40 10.13
C LEU A 614 17.01 23.90 11.45
N VAL A 615 15.69 24.01 11.56
CA VAL A 615 14.87 23.24 12.51
C VAL A 615 14.12 22.17 11.71
N LEU A 616 14.31 20.90 12.06
CA LEU A 616 13.71 19.76 11.39
C LEU A 616 13.11 18.81 12.42
N GLN A 617 11.85 18.42 12.26
CA GLN A 617 11.36 17.24 12.98
C GLN A 617 12.09 16.01 12.41
N MET A 618 12.84 15.29 13.24
CA MET A 618 13.64 14.17 12.76
C MET A 618 12.77 12.92 12.61
N GLY A 619 12.58 12.48 11.37
CA GLY A 619 11.83 11.29 11.01
C GLY A 619 12.67 10.18 10.37
N GLY A 620 11.96 9.19 9.85
CA GLY A 620 12.51 8.06 9.12
C GLY A 620 12.52 8.28 7.60
N LYS A 621 12.67 7.19 6.85
CA LYS A 621 12.52 7.22 5.38
C LYS A 621 11.06 6.98 5.01
N VAL A 622 10.42 7.95 4.38
CA VAL A 622 8.99 7.86 4.01
C VAL A 622 8.76 7.28 2.61
N HIS A 623 9.68 7.49 1.66
CA HIS A 623 9.53 6.98 0.28
C HIS A 623 10.76 6.23 -0.23
N THR A 624 10.54 5.24 -1.10
CA THR A 624 11.61 4.51 -1.80
C THR A 624 12.37 5.47 -2.72
N GLY A 625 13.68 5.56 -2.52
CA GLY A 625 14.56 6.52 -3.21
C GLY A 625 14.92 7.76 -2.39
N ASP A 626 14.12 8.13 -1.40
CA ASP A 626 14.43 9.26 -0.52
C ASP A 626 15.57 8.94 0.46
N LEU A 627 16.24 9.98 0.92
CA LEU A 627 17.10 9.96 2.10
C LEU A 627 16.25 9.89 3.37
N THR A 628 16.82 9.40 4.47
CA THR A 628 16.36 9.77 5.81
C THR A 628 16.74 11.21 6.13
N ASP A 629 16.01 11.85 7.04
CA ASP A 629 16.35 13.19 7.54
C ASP A 629 17.77 13.24 8.11
N TYR A 630 18.19 12.17 8.80
CA TYR A 630 19.54 12.02 9.33
C TYR A 630 20.61 12.04 8.22
N GLU A 631 20.37 11.39 7.07
CA GLU A 631 21.28 11.43 5.92
C GLU A 631 21.31 12.81 5.26
N ALA A 632 20.17 13.49 5.13
CA ALA A 632 20.10 14.85 4.59
C ALA A 632 20.86 15.86 5.47
N VAL A 633 20.60 15.84 6.79
CA VAL A 633 21.30 16.67 7.79
C VAL A 633 22.80 16.34 7.83
N ALA A 634 23.19 15.07 7.74
CA ALA A 634 24.60 14.67 7.72
C ALA A 634 25.33 15.20 6.48
N LYS A 635 24.73 15.12 5.28
CA LYS A 635 25.30 15.70 4.05
C LYS A 635 25.52 17.21 4.18
N ILE A 636 24.53 17.95 4.68
CA ILE A 636 24.62 19.41 4.86
C ILE A 636 25.71 19.75 5.88
N ARG A 637 25.76 19.04 7.02
CA ARG A 637 26.80 19.21 8.04
C ARG A 637 28.20 18.93 7.50
N GLN A 638 28.35 17.90 6.67
CA GLN A 638 29.62 17.58 5.99
C GLN A 638 30.06 18.69 5.02
N ALA A 639 29.12 19.30 4.29
CA ALA A 639 29.41 20.38 3.35
C ALA A 639 29.73 21.72 4.03
N LYS A 640 29.08 22.03 5.16
CA LYS A 640 29.14 23.35 5.80
C LYS A 640 29.96 23.46 7.08
N GLY A 641 30.14 22.38 7.85
CA GLY A 641 30.75 22.43 9.18
C GLY A 641 30.10 23.51 10.06
N ASP A 642 30.93 24.36 10.67
CA ASP A 642 30.54 25.42 11.62
C ASP A 642 29.59 26.50 11.05
N LYS A 643 29.28 26.47 9.75
CA LYS A 643 28.30 27.36 9.09
C LYS A 643 26.90 26.77 8.94
N PHE A 644 26.69 25.55 9.44
CA PHE A 644 25.38 24.92 9.54
C PHE A 644 24.95 24.87 11.00
N ASP A 645 23.99 25.72 11.33
CA ASP A 645 23.34 25.75 12.63
C ASP A 645 22.07 24.90 12.58
N PHE A 646 21.90 24.01 13.56
CA PHE A 646 20.90 22.95 13.47
C PHE A 646 20.41 22.50 14.84
N ALA A 647 19.11 22.25 14.95
CA ALA A 647 18.53 21.44 16.01
C ALA A 647 17.44 20.51 15.47
N PRO A 648 17.29 19.30 16.03
CA PRO A 648 16.02 18.59 15.91
C PRO A 648 14.91 19.44 16.56
N ALA A 649 13.72 19.43 15.99
CA ALA A 649 12.59 20.13 16.57
C ALA A 649 12.22 19.54 17.93
N SER A 650 12.00 20.40 18.92
CA SER A 650 11.64 19.96 20.28
C SER A 650 10.16 19.59 20.35
N VAL A 651 9.86 18.32 20.10
CA VAL A 651 8.51 17.75 20.01
C VAL A 651 8.29 16.69 21.11
N GLY A 652 7.06 16.54 21.57
CA GLY A 652 6.63 15.50 22.50
C GLY A 652 6.47 15.98 23.94
N LYS A 653 6.19 15.05 24.86
CA LYS A 653 5.78 15.32 26.25
C LYS A 653 6.74 16.20 27.06
N THR A 654 8.04 16.23 26.75
CA THR A 654 9.03 17.09 27.42
C THR A 654 9.57 18.19 26.51
N GLY A 655 8.99 18.35 25.33
CA GLY A 655 9.39 19.33 24.32
C GLY A 655 8.63 20.66 24.40
N ILE A 656 8.80 21.45 23.34
CA ILE A 656 8.12 22.74 23.14
C ILE A 656 6.74 22.52 22.53
N PHE A 657 6.69 21.72 21.46
CA PHE A 657 5.48 21.44 20.69
C PHE A 657 4.98 20.03 21.02
N ASP A 658 3.70 19.87 21.31
CA ASP A 658 3.24 18.64 21.97
C ASP A 658 3.22 17.42 21.04
N SER A 659 2.84 17.61 19.76
CA SER A 659 2.71 16.52 18.78
C SER A 659 3.51 16.68 17.48
N ALA A 660 3.66 17.89 16.91
CA ALA A 660 4.44 18.07 15.68
C ALA A 660 5.01 19.48 15.46
N TYR A 661 6.18 19.53 14.80
CA TYR A 661 6.78 20.72 14.21
C TYR A 661 6.53 20.73 12.69
N HIS A 662 5.30 21.01 12.32
CA HIS A 662 4.74 20.72 10.98
C HIS A 662 4.83 21.90 9.98
N ILE A 663 5.39 23.03 10.41
CA ILE A 663 5.78 24.20 9.61
C ILE A 663 6.67 23.81 8.42
N LYS A 664 6.40 24.42 7.26
CA LYS A 664 7.15 24.24 6.01
C LYS A 664 7.48 25.62 5.41
N VAL A 665 8.56 26.24 5.91
CA VAL A 665 8.99 27.59 5.51
C VAL A 665 10.50 27.62 5.31
N ALA A 666 10.96 28.26 4.23
CA ALA A 666 12.37 28.55 3.99
C ALA A 666 12.55 30.03 3.65
N VAL A 667 13.49 30.72 4.30
CA VAL A 667 13.85 32.11 4.07
C VAL A 667 15.27 32.17 3.52
N ARG A 668 15.47 32.83 2.38
CA ARG A 668 16.79 33.11 1.80
C ARG A 668 17.13 34.59 1.95
N ASP A 669 18.39 34.85 2.32
CA ASP A 669 19.04 36.16 2.33
C ASP A 669 18.26 37.27 3.06
N HIS A 670 17.46 36.92 4.07
CA HIS A 670 16.55 37.81 4.83
C HIS A 670 15.49 38.54 3.99
N THR A 671 15.33 38.18 2.71
CA THR A 671 14.64 39.02 1.71
C THR A 671 13.63 38.27 0.86
N ALA A 672 13.66 36.94 0.85
CA ALA A 672 12.63 36.15 0.20
C ALA A 672 12.29 34.87 0.99
N MET A 673 11.02 34.51 1.02
CA MET A 673 10.52 33.31 1.67
C MET A 673 9.75 32.40 0.71
N TRP A 674 9.80 31.10 0.96
CA TRP A 674 8.95 30.06 0.39
C TRP A 674 8.10 29.48 1.52
N LEU A 675 6.78 29.42 1.33
CA LEU A 675 5.80 28.86 2.27
C LEU A 675 4.91 27.86 1.54
N SER A 676 4.62 26.73 2.19
CA SER A 676 4.16 25.52 1.51
C SER A 676 3.18 24.69 2.32
N SER A 677 2.29 23.96 1.64
CA SER A 677 1.56 22.84 2.22
C SER A 677 2.36 21.53 2.26
N GLY A 678 3.42 21.42 1.45
CA GLY A 678 4.26 20.24 1.26
C GLY A 678 5.64 20.29 1.91
N ASN A 679 6.13 19.09 2.24
CA ASN A 679 7.46 18.85 2.80
C ASN A 679 8.56 18.87 1.73
N TRP A 680 9.80 18.63 2.11
CA TRP A 680 10.93 18.39 1.21
C TRP A 680 11.15 16.88 0.96
N GLN A 681 10.07 16.17 0.61
CA GLN A 681 10.05 14.75 0.21
C GLN A 681 9.64 14.58 -1.26
N SER A 682 9.98 13.44 -1.88
CA SER A 682 9.75 13.24 -3.33
C SER A 682 8.28 13.18 -3.73
N SER A 683 7.36 12.87 -2.81
CA SER A 683 5.92 12.93 -3.07
C SER A 683 5.37 14.36 -3.16
N ASN A 684 6.06 15.33 -2.56
CA ASN A 684 5.70 16.76 -2.53
C ASN A 684 6.49 17.56 -3.59
N GLN A 685 7.80 17.32 -3.66
CA GLN A 685 8.77 18.05 -4.49
C GLN A 685 9.47 17.11 -5.51
N PRO A 686 8.72 16.38 -6.35
CA PRO A 686 9.27 15.43 -7.31
C PRO A 686 10.11 16.14 -8.38
N ASN A 687 11.17 15.49 -8.85
CA ASN A 687 12.06 16.00 -9.90
C ASN A 687 11.46 15.86 -11.31
N ILE A 688 10.29 16.46 -11.52
CA ILE A 688 9.51 16.45 -12.76
C ILE A 688 9.13 17.88 -13.17
N SER A 689 8.58 18.04 -14.37
CA SER A 689 8.13 19.34 -14.89
C SER A 689 6.96 19.16 -15.87
N PRO A 690 5.76 18.76 -15.42
CA PRO A 690 4.65 18.36 -16.30
C PRO A 690 4.15 19.47 -17.23
N LEU A 691 4.37 20.74 -16.88
CA LEU A 691 4.10 21.89 -17.76
C LEU A 691 5.01 21.94 -19.00
N THR A 692 6.27 21.48 -18.88
CA THR A 692 7.29 21.60 -19.96
C THR A 692 7.74 20.25 -20.54
N LYS A 693 7.47 19.14 -19.85
CA LYS A 693 7.86 17.77 -20.23
C LYS A 693 6.61 16.89 -20.40
N PRO A 694 6.20 16.57 -21.65
CA PRO A 694 5.02 15.75 -21.91
C PRO A 694 5.04 14.34 -21.30
N ALA A 695 6.21 13.76 -21.06
CA ALA A 695 6.35 12.44 -20.42
C ALA A 695 5.87 12.48 -18.95
N ASP A 696 6.25 13.51 -18.20
CA ASP A 696 5.87 13.71 -16.80
C ASP A 696 4.37 14.01 -16.68
N ALA A 697 3.82 14.74 -17.66
CA ALA A 697 2.42 15.18 -17.68
C ALA A 697 1.39 14.04 -17.67
N ALA A 698 1.76 12.85 -18.15
CA ALA A 698 0.85 11.71 -18.22
C ALA A 698 0.48 11.14 -16.84
N SER A 699 1.37 11.26 -15.84
CA SER A 699 1.24 10.54 -14.56
C SER A 699 1.36 11.41 -13.31
N ALA A 700 1.83 12.67 -13.41
CA ALA A 700 2.20 13.45 -12.22
C ALA A 700 1.09 13.59 -11.16
N LEU A 701 -0.15 13.99 -11.53
CA LEU A 701 -1.26 14.09 -10.56
C LEU A 701 -1.62 12.75 -9.88
N ARG A 702 -1.38 11.63 -10.56
CA ARG A 702 -1.67 10.28 -10.06
C ARG A 702 -0.60 9.77 -9.09
N LEU A 703 0.64 10.19 -9.27
CA LEU A 703 1.79 9.72 -8.50
C LEU A 703 2.20 10.64 -7.34
N TYR A 704 1.90 11.93 -7.44
CA TYR A 704 2.43 12.96 -6.53
C TYR A 704 1.32 13.78 -5.87
N ASN A 705 1.67 14.42 -4.76
CA ASN A 705 0.73 15.19 -3.96
C ASN A 705 0.22 16.45 -4.69
N ARG A 706 -1.06 16.73 -4.51
CA ARG A 706 -1.70 18.02 -4.81
C ARG A 706 -1.39 18.98 -3.68
N GLU A 707 -0.73 20.09 -3.99
CA GLU A 707 -0.16 21.02 -3.01
C GLU A 707 -0.27 22.48 -3.46
N TRP A 708 -0.25 23.43 -2.51
CA TRP A 708 -0.27 24.87 -2.77
C TRP A 708 0.96 25.54 -2.11
N HIS A 709 1.60 26.46 -2.84
CA HIS A 709 2.88 27.08 -2.46
C HIS A 709 2.93 28.56 -2.86
N ALA A 710 3.63 29.37 -2.05
CA ALA A 710 3.92 30.76 -2.36
C ALA A 710 5.41 31.07 -2.14
N ILE A 711 6.03 31.75 -3.11
CA ILE A 711 7.33 32.42 -2.96
C ILE A 711 7.06 33.92 -2.92
N LEU A 712 7.60 34.60 -1.91
CA LEU A 712 7.44 36.03 -1.69
C LEU A 712 8.83 36.67 -1.49
N GLU A 713 9.25 37.53 -2.41
CA GLU A 713 10.37 38.46 -2.23
C GLU A 713 9.83 39.69 -1.49
N ASP A 714 9.97 39.65 -0.17
CA ASP A 714 9.46 40.63 0.79
C ASP A 714 10.34 40.63 2.05
N GLU A 715 11.12 41.68 2.28
CA GLU A 715 12.08 41.73 3.39
C GLU A 715 11.41 41.73 4.78
N ALA A 716 10.28 42.43 4.92
CA ALA A 716 9.62 42.58 6.22
C ALA A 716 8.89 41.30 6.64
N LEU A 717 8.26 40.61 5.69
CA LEU A 717 7.59 39.34 5.93
C LEU A 717 8.60 38.19 6.06
N SER A 718 9.65 38.18 5.25
CA SER A 718 10.73 37.18 5.34
C SER A 718 11.41 37.21 6.71
N LYS A 719 11.77 38.40 7.20
CA LYS A 719 12.36 38.57 8.53
C LYS A 719 11.43 38.15 9.67
N LEU A 720 10.13 38.44 9.59
CA LEU A 720 9.16 38.00 10.60
C LEU A 720 9.16 36.47 10.75
N TYR A 721 9.10 35.73 9.63
CA TYR A 721 9.16 34.27 9.68
C TYR A 721 10.55 33.77 10.09
N GLU A 722 11.62 34.40 9.61
CA GLU A 722 12.99 34.06 9.99
C GLU A 722 13.23 34.19 11.51
N GLU A 723 12.81 35.30 12.12
CA GLU A 723 12.94 35.56 13.56
C GLU A 723 12.14 34.53 14.38
N HIS A 724 10.95 34.13 13.91
CA HIS A 724 10.20 33.01 14.51
C HIS A 724 10.95 31.67 14.40
N ILE A 725 11.56 31.35 13.25
CA ILE A 725 12.27 30.09 13.03
C ILE A 725 13.59 30.05 13.82
N LEU A 726 14.37 31.13 13.81
CA LEU A 726 15.60 31.24 14.60
C LEU A 726 15.30 31.15 16.10
N ARG A 727 14.14 31.66 16.54
CA ARG A 727 13.74 31.48 17.93
C ARG A 727 13.27 30.07 18.26
N ASP A 728 12.57 29.41 17.34
CA ASP A 728 12.26 27.96 17.47
C ASP A 728 13.56 27.13 17.56
N LEU A 729 14.59 27.50 16.79
CA LEU A 729 15.92 26.88 16.79
C LEU A 729 16.64 27.07 18.13
N ASP A 730 16.68 28.28 18.67
CA ASP A 730 17.30 28.58 19.97
C ASP A 730 16.56 27.91 21.13
N ASP A 731 15.23 27.99 21.15
CA ASP A 731 14.41 27.35 22.17
C ASP A 731 14.60 25.81 22.11
N ALA A 732 14.72 25.21 20.91
CA ALA A 732 14.96 23.77 20.73
C ALA A 732 16.34 23.32 21.22
N LYS A 733 17.42 24.09 20.98
CA LYS A 733 18.76 23.80 21.53
C LYS A 733 18.82 23.93 23.06
N ALA A 734 18.04 24.87 23.62
CA ALA A 734 18.01 25.13 25.06
C ALA A 734 17.17 24.11 25.83
N THR A 735 16.26 23.41 25.15
CA THR A 735 15.44 22.34 25.73
C THR A 735 16.25 21.04 25.72
N PRO A 736 16.37 20.31 26.85
CA PRO A 736 17.00 19.00 26.86
C PRO A 736 16.37 18.09 25.81
N GLU A 737 17.20 17.34 25.08
CA GLU A 737 16.74 16.45 24.00
C GLU A 737 15.72 15.45 24.55
N ALA A 738 14.45 15.67 24.21
CA ALA A 738 13.39 14.73 24.51
C ALA A 738 13.66 13.44 23.73
N GLU A 739 13.36 12.28 24.31
CA GLU A 739 13.25 11.07 23.49
C GLU A 739 12.16 11.31 22.45
N VAL A 740 12.57 11.45 21.19
CA VAL A 740 11.65 11.50 20.06
C VAL A 740 11.00 10.12 19.97
N ALA A 741 9.83 9.99 20.58
CA ALA A 741 9.01 8.81 20.46
C ALA A 741 8.73 8.60 18.96
N ALA A 742 9.24 7.50 18.40
CA ALA A 742 9.03 7.18 17.00
C ALA A 742 7.53 7.16 16.73
N GLU A 743 7.09 7.92 15.72
CA GLU A 743 5.66 8.00 15.41
C GLU A 743 5.16 6.59 15.03
N PRO A 744 4.12 6.06 15.70
CA PRO A 744 3.58 4.76 15.34
C PRO A 744 3.14 4.77 13.87
N MET A 745 3.51 3.73 13.13
CA MET A 745 3.10 3.59 11.74
C MET A 745 1.86 2.70 11.65
N VAL A 746 1.10 2.89 10.59
CA VAL A 746 0.08 1.94 10.15
C VAL A 746 0.33 1.63 8.67
N PHE A 747 0.31 0.36 8.32
CA PHE A 747 0.33 -0.04 6.92
C PHE A 747 -1.10 -0.02 6.40
N LEU A 748 -1.32 0.80 5.38
CA LEU A 748 -2.60 1.01 4.76
C LEU A 748 -2.51 0.44 3.30
N PRO A 749 -3.53 -0.24 2.74
CA PRO A 749 -3.50 -0.77 1.36
C PRO A 749 -3.39 0.29 0.24
N ALA A 750 -2.31 0.29 -0.54
CA ALA A 750 -1.86 1.35 -1.48
C ALA A 750 -2.91 1.90 -2.50
N ASP A 751 -4.02 1.20 -2.72
CA ASP A 751 -5.11 1.56 -3.64
C ASP A 751 -6.38 2.09 -2.96
N PHE A 752 -6.25 2.80 -1.82
CA PHE A 752 -7.34 3.45 -1.04
C PHE A 752 -8.44 4.09 -1.87
N ALA A 753 -8.04 5.13 -2.60
CA ALA A 753 -8.81 5.69 -3.69
C ALA A 753 -8.38 4.90 -4.92
N GLY A 754 -9.21 3.92 -5.28
CA GLY A 754 -9.12 3.29 -6.58
C GLY A 754 -9.17 4.37 -7.67
N GLU A 755 -8.46 4.13 -8.77
CA GLU A 755 -8.37 5.06 -9.91
C GLU A 755 -9.75 5.42 -10.51
N ALA A 756 -10.81 4.70 -10.10
CA ALA A 756 -12.22 4.93 -10.38
C ALA A 756 -12.87 6.21 -9.80
N LEU A 757 -12.22 6.96 -8.89
CA LEU A 757 -12.79 8.21 -8.34
C LEU A 757 -12.47 9.47 -9.16
N GLU A 758 -11.38 9.47 -9.91
CA GLU A 758 -11.01 10.59 -10.79
C GLU A 758 -11.44 10.32 -12.23
N ALA A 759 -12.01 11.33 -12.90
CA ALA A 759 -12.38 11.22 -14.29
C ALA A 759 -11.16 10.89 -15.18
N VAL A 760 -11.36 9.96 -16.13
CA VAL A 760 -10.39 9.55 -17.17
C VAL A 760 -10.23 10.64 -18.25
N GLN A 761 -9.87 11.84 -17.80
CA GLN A 761 -9.57 13.01 -18.61
C GLN A 761 -8.07 13.28 -18.53
N LYS A 762 -7.48 13.68 -19.67
CA LYS A 762 -6.08 14.11 -19.74
C LYS A 762 -5.81 15.18 -18.66
N PRO A 763 -4.77 15.01 -17.83
CA PRO A 763 -4.39 16.02 -16.86
C PRO A 763 -4.19 17.41 -17.48
N ARG A 764 -4.85 18.43 -16.91
CA ARG A 764 -4.47 19.85 -17.02
C ARG A 764 -3.55 20.17 -15.86
N TYR A 765 -2.49 20.92 -16.17
CA TYR A 765 -1.60 21.53 -15.18
C TYR A 765 -1.73 23.05 -15.23
N PHE A 766 -1.35 23.72 -14.15
CA PHE A 766 -1.54 25.15 -13.94
C PHE A 766 -0.20 25.89 -13.92
N GLU A 767 -0.02 26.80 -14.88
CA GLU A 767 1.16 27.67 -14.94
C GLU A 767 1.22 28.60 -13.72
N PRO A 768 2.37 28.75 -13.04
CA PRO A 768 2.55 29.68 -11.93
C PRO A 768 2.20 31.12 -12.32
N ILE A 769 1.46 31.82 -11.46
CA ILE A 769 1.28 33.28 -11.61
C ILE A 769 2.43 34.01 -10.91
N THR A 770 2.89 35.09 -11.53
CA THR A 770 3.98 35.93 -11.01
C THR A 770 3.59 37.40 -11.12
N GLY A 771 4.04 38.22 -10.18
CA GLY A 771 3.72 39.64 -10.16
C GLY A 771 4.52 40.40 -9.12
N GLU A 772 4.45 41.72 -9.19
CA GLU A 772 5.07 42.64 -8.23
C GLU A 772 4.10 43.80 -7.96
N ARG A 773 3.55 43.87 -6.75
CA ARG A 773 2.56 44.88 -6.34
C ARG A 773 2.40 44.94 -4.81
N GLU A 774 1.66 45.93 -4.34
CA GLU A 774 1.10 45.91 -2.98
C GLU A 774 0.10 44.75 -2.85
N ILE A 775 0.35 43.83 -1.93
CA ILE A 775 -0.59 42.77 -1.50
C ILE A 775 -0.96 42.96 -0.03
N ASP A 776 -2.20 42.62 0.32
CA ASP A 776 -2.71 42.65 1.70
C ASP A 776 -2.69 41.23 2.26
N VAL A 777 -1.84 40.99 3.26
CA VAL A 777 -1.51 39.67 3.80
C VAL A 777 -1.62 39.61 5.31
N GLN A 778 -2.09 38.48 5.82
CA GLN A 778 -2.16 38.18 7.25
C GLN A 778 -1.31 36.93 7.54
N PRO A 779 -0.19 37.07 8.27
CA PRO A 779 0.60 35.93 8.78
C PRO A 779 -0.20 35.12 9.80
N VAL A 780 -0.13 33.79 9.72
CA VAL A 780 -0.88 32.90 10.62
C VAL A 780 0.02 31.75 11.06
N LEU A 781 0.23 31.60 12.37
CA LEU A 781 0.98 30.48 12.94
C LEU A 781 0.22 29.88 14.13
N THR A 782 0.50 28.61 14.42
CA THR A 782 0.18 27.96 15.70
C THR A 782 1.42 27.85 16.58
N PRO A 783 1.27 27.89 17.91
CA PRO A 783 0.02 28.14 18.66
C PRO A 783 -0.35 29.63 18.80
N ASP A 784 0.18 30.52 17.95
CA ASP A 784 0.08 31.98 18.12
C ASP A 784 -1.32 32.58 17.87
N ASN A 785 -1.88 32.44 16.66
CA ASN A 785 -3.06 33.23 16.24
C ASN A 785 -4.07 32.53 15.32
N TYR A 786 -3.90 31.23 15.00
CA TYR A 786 -4.71 30.57 13.96
C TYR A 786 -6.22 30.64 14.19
N ILE A 787 -6.75 30.12 15.32
CA ILE A 787 -8.19 30.08 15.58
C ILE A 787 -8.83 31.47 15.49
N ASP A 788 -8.25 32.47 16.17
CA ASP A 788 -8.82 33.81 16.27
C ASP A 788 -8.66 34.64 14.99
N THR A 789 -7.79 34.21 14.07
CA THR A 789 -7.65 34.83 12.73
C THR A 789 -8.56 34.14 11.69
N VAL A 790 -8.64 32.80 11.73
CA VAL A 790 -9.29 32.00 10.68
C VAL A 790 -10.80 31.87 10.90
N VAL A 791 -11.30 31.94 12.15
CA VAL A 791 -12.75 32.01 12.41
C VAL A 791 -13.38 33.28 11.80
N PRO A 792 -12.86 34.51 12.05
CA PRO A 792 -13.36 35.72 11.36
C PRO A 792 -13.19 35.67 9.85
N PHE A 793 -12.12 35.04 9.35
CA PHE A 793 -11.91 34.84 7.90
C PHE A 793 -13.07 34.04 7.29
N ILE A 794 -13.37 32.85 7.81
CA ILE A 794 -14.52 32.01 7.39
C ILE A 794 -15.84 32.77 7.53
N GLN A 795 -16.02 33.49 8.65
CA GLN A 795 -17.21 34.30 8.91
C GLN A 795 -17.38 35.47 7.93
N SER A 796 -16.32 35.91 7.24
CA SER A 796 -16.41 36.98 6.24
C SER A 796 -17.06 36.57 4.91
N ALA A 797 -17.15 35.26 4.62
CA ALA A 797 -17.69 34.73 3.38
C ALA A 797 -19.16 35.10 3.14
N LYS A 798 -19.50 35.44 1.90
CA LYS A 798 -20.82 35.95 1.48
C LYS A 798 -21.51 35.04 0.47
N THR A 799 -20.76 34.33 -0.38
CA THR A 799 -21.29 33.52 -1.49
C THR A 799 -20.80 32.08 -1.47
N ARG A 800 -19.50 31.84 -1.22
CA ARG A 800 -18.90 30.51 -1.28
C ARG A 800 -17.64 30.35 -0.45
N ILE A 801 -17.40 29.11 -0.02
CA ILE A 801 -16.17 28.67 0.64
C ILE A 801 -15.72 27.36 0.00
N PHE A 802 -14.51 27.35 -0.54
CA PHE A 802 -13.88 26.14 -1.07
C PHE A 802 -12.74 25.74 -0.16
N PHE A 803 -12.85 24.53 0.40
CA PHE A 803 -11.96 23.99 1.41
C PHE A 803 -11.26 22.75 0.86
N GLN A 804 -9.94 22.78 0.75
CA GLN A 804 -9.12 21.63 0.35
C GLN A 804 -8.00 21.45 1.37
N ASN A 805 -8.08 20.37 2.14
CA ASN A 805 -7.13 20.07 3.20
C ASN A 805 -6.76 18.59 3.16
N GLN A 806 -5.61 18.18 3.67
CA GLN A 806 -5.33 16.76 3.88
C GLN A 806 -6.36 16.14 4.84
N SER A 807 -6.67 16.86 5.93
CA SER A 807 -7.51 16.38 7.03
C SER A 807 -8.84 17.14 7.09
N PHE A 808 -9.92 16.43 7.42
CA PHE A 808 -11.22 17.03 7.75
C PHE A 808 -11.86 16.31 8.94
N ASN A 809 -11.17 16.33 10.08
CA ASN A 809 -11.63 15.63 11.27
C ASN A 809 -12.74 16.43 11.97
N THR A 810 -13.95 15.90 12.09
CA THR A 810 -15.06 16.60 12.80
C THR A 810 -15.18 16.22 14.28
N LYS A 811 -14.25 15.44 14.81
CA LYS A 811 -14.11 15.15 16.24
C LYS A 811 -13.13 16.14 16.86
N THR A 812 -13.52 16.75 17.98
CA THR A 812 -12.86 17.93 18.55
C THR A 812 -12.50 17.71 20.02
N VAL A 813 -11.30 18.09 20.43
CA VAL A 813 -10.96 18.20 21.86
C VAL A 813 -10.90 19.68 22.23
N GLY A 814 -11.82 20.13 23.09
CA GLY A 814 -11.97 21.53 23.49
C GLY A 814 -12.59 22.43 22.40
N ASP A 815 -12.81 23.70 22.77
CA ASP A 815 -13.62 24.63 21.98
C ASP A 815 -12.89 25.29 20.80
N GLY A 816 -11.55 25.34 20.82
CA GLY A 816 -10.74 26.07 19.85
C GLY A 816 -10.98 25.61 18.41
N TYR A 817 -10.66 24.34 18.12
CA TYR A 817 -10.88 23.75 16.80
C TYR A 817 -12.38 23.64 16.45
N ARG A 818 -13.23 23.41 17.45
CA ARG A 818 -14.70 23.38 17.28
C ARG A 818 -15.25 24.67 16.66
N ARG A 819 -14.77 25.84 17.08
CA ARG A 819 -15.18 27.14 16.51
C ARG A 819 -14.95 27.24 14.98
N LEU A 820 -13.95 26.56 14.43
CA LEU A 820 -13.68 26.55 12.99
C LEU A 820 -14.71 25.69 12.23
N LEU A 821 -15.02 24.51 12.75
CA LEU A 821 -16.03 23.61 12.18
C LEU A 821 -17.43 24.22 12.27
N ASP A 822 -17.79 24.80 13.42
CA ASP A 822 -19.06 25.50 13.61
C ASP A 822 -19.19 26.67 12.62
N ALA A 823 -18.14 27.51 12.45
CA ALA A 823 -18.16 28.62 11.50
C ALA A 823 -18.31 28.17 10.03
N LEU A 824 -17.68 27.06 9.63
CA LEU A 824 -17.84 26.49 8.28
C LEU A 824 -19.25 25.92 8.07
N LEU A 825 -19.78 25.23 9.08
CA LEU A 825 -21.11 24.63 9.07
C LEU A 825 -22.23 25.68 9.05
N GLU A 826 -22.09 26.76 9.81
CA GLU A 826 -23.00 27.92 9.80
C GLU A 826 -23.13 28.51 8.39
N LYS A 827 -22.00 28.64 7.66
CA LYS A 827 -22.00 29.15 6.28
C LYS A 827 -22.71 28.21 5.31
N GLN A 828 -22.52 26.90 5.46
CA GLN A 828 -23.26 25.91 4.66
C GLN A 828 -24.77 25.95 4.98
N LYS A 829 -25.14 26.02 6.26
CA LYS A 829 -26.55 26.12 6.71
C LYS A 829 -27.20 27.44 6.31
N ALA A 830 -26.43 28.51 6.13
CA ALA A 830 -26.88 29.78 5.56
C ALA A 830 -27.08 29.75 4.03
N GLY A 831 -26.81 28.62 3.36
CA GLY A 831 -27.06 28.43 1.94
C GLY A 831 -25.93 28.88 1.00
N LEU A 832 -24.72 29.12 1.52
CA LEU A 832 -23.54 29.38 0.68
C LEU A 832 -23.05 28.08 0.03
N ASP A 833 -22.37 28.21 -1.11
CA ASP A 833 -21.71 27.08 -1.78
C ASP A 833 -20.44 26.70 -1.01
N VAL A 834 -20.59 25.77 -0.05
CA VAL A 834 -19.50 25.27 0.80
C VAL A 834 -19.11 23.86 0.38
N ARG A 835 -17.90 23.74 -0.18
CA ARG A 835 -17.35 22.50 -0.76
C ARG A 835 -16.07 22.06 -0.06
N VAL A 836 -15.97 20.77 0.20
CA VAL A 836 -14.86 20.15 0.95
C VAL A 836 -14.20 19.06 0.11
N ILE A 837 -12.89 19.14 -0.09
CA ILE A 837 -12.04 18.06 -0.61
C ILE A 837 -11.06 17.66 0.51
N PHE A 838 -10.98 16.37 0.83
CA PHE A 838 -9.97 15.84 1.75
C PHE A 838 -9.20 14.62 1.23
N ARG A 839 -8.12 14.20 1.91
CA ARG A 839 -7.27 13.08 1.46
C ARG A 839 -7.91 11.72 1.77
N SER A 840 -7.79 10.77 0.84
CA SER A 840 -8.13 9.37 1.09
C SER A 840 -7.05 8.66 1.92
N PHE A 841 -7.48 8.02 3.01
CA PHE A 841 -6.73 7.00 3.75
C PHE A 841 -7.46 5.64 3.74
N GLY A 842 -8.53 5.51 2.93
CA GLY A 842 -9.22 4.25 2.65
C GLY A 842 -10.28 3.91 3.69
N SER A 843 -9.98 3.00 4.60
CA SER A 843 -10.94 2.57 5.63
C SER A 843 -11.36 3.71 6.59
N GLU A 844 -10.48 4.69 6.82
CA GLU A 844 -10.74 5.91 7.60
C GLU A 844 -11.76 6.86 6.94
N ASP A 845 -11.87 6.82 5.60
CA ASP A 845 -12.69 7.76 4.84
C ASP A 845 -14.18 7.61 5.19
N ARG A 846 -14.59 6.38 5.51
CA ARG A 846 -15.95 6.03 5.91
C ARG A 846 -16.34 6.68 7.24
N ASP A 847 -15.44 6.60 8.23
CA ASP A 847 -15.65 7.20 9.53
C ASP A 847 -15.62 8.73 9.41
N THR A 848 -14.67 9.29 8.67
CA THR A 848 -14.57 10.73 8.40
C THR A 848 -15.88 11.31 7.83
N ILE A 849 -16.45 10.69 6.80
CA ILE A 849 -17.71 11.14 6.19
C ILE A 849 -18.91 10.93 7.12
N SER A 850 -18.95 9.80 7.83
CA SER A 850 -20.03 9.52 8.80
C SER A 850 -20.03 10.55 9.93
N ASN A 851 -18.85 10.87 10.47
CA ASN A 851 -18.65 11.89 11.51
C ASN A 851 -19.00 13.29 10.99
N ALA A 852 -18.64 13.65 9.75
CA ALA A 852 -19.01 14.93 9.16
C ALA A 852 -20.53 15.08 9.01
N LYS A 853 -21.20 14.01 8.58
CA LYS A 853 -22.67 13.96 8.48
C LYS A 853 -23.35 14.02 9.84
N ASP A 854 -22.79 13.36 10.86
CA ASP A 854 -23.34 13.41 12.23
C ASP A 854 -23.10 14.74 12.95
N TYR A 855 -22.05 15.48 12.56
CA TYR A 855 -21.81 16.88 12.95
C TYR A 855 -22.79 17.84 12.24
N GLY A 856 -23.25 17.48 11.04
CA GLY A 856 -24.35 18.12 10.33
C GLY A 856 -24.01 18.70 8.96
N PHE A 857 -22.83 18.40 8.40
CA PHE A 857 -22.47 18.79 7.04
C PHE A 857 -23.24 17.97 5.99
N ASP A 858 -23.60 18.59 4.87
CA ASP A 858 -24.11 17.87 3.70
C ASP A 858 -23.01 17.05 3.04
N SER A 859 -23.07 15.73 3.18
CA SER A 859 -22.14 14.78 2.58
C SER A 859 -22.06 14.89 1.05
N LYS A 860 -23.05 15.48 0.37
CA LYS A 860 -23.03 15.71 -1.09
C LYS A 860 -22.02 16.77 -1.51
N THR A 861 -21.65 17.70 -0.62
CA THR A 861 -20.62 18.71 -0.88
C THR A 861 -19.23 18.31 -0.37
N ILE A 862 -19.05 17.03 -0.02
CA ILE A 862 -17.77 16.43 0.39
C ILE A 862 -17.23 15.54 -0.75
N ARG A 863 -15.91 15.55 -0.94
CA ARG A 863 -15.14 14.79 -1.93
C ARG A 863 -13.85 14.27 -1.32
N ILE A 864 -13.36 13.14 -1.83
CA ILE A 864 -12.10 12.52 -1.37
C ILE A 864 -11.13 12.40 -2.55
N GLN A 865 -9.87 12.78 -2.36
CA GLN A 865 -8.80 12.75 -3.36
C GLN A 865 -7.62 11.90 -2.86
N LYS A 866 -7.08 10.99 -3.69
CA LYS A 866 -5.97 10.09 -3.27
C LYS A 866 -4.78 10.87 -2.70
N ASN A 867 -4.36 11.90 -3.44
CA ASN A 867 -3.10 12.60 -3.21
C ASN A 867 -3.29 14.03 -2.68
N CYS A 868 -4.41 14.36 -2.03
CA CYS A 868 -4.56 15.69 -1.41
C CYS A 868 -3.50 15.86 -0.30
N HIS A 869 -2.68 16.90 -0.41
CA HIS A 869 -1.76 17.33 0.64
C HIS A 869 -1.78 18.86 0.85
N THR A 870 -2.61 19.58 0.10
CA THR A 870 -2.98 20.98 0.32
C THR A 870 -3.50 21.20 1.75
N LYS A 871 -3.35 22.42 2.28
CA LYS A 871 -4.10 22.92 3.43
C LYS A 871 -4.51 24.37 3.13
N GLY A 872 -5.73 24.55 2.61
CA GLY A 872 -6.17 25.84 2.10
C GLY A 872 -7.68 26.06 2.10
N ILE A 873 -8.04 27.34 2.16
CA ILE A 873 -9.42 27.82 2.29
C ILE A 873 -9.59 29.05 1.39
N ILE A 874 -10.46 28.97 0.38
CA ILE A 874 -10.76 30.08 -0.54
C ILE A 874 -12.13 30.64 -0.21
N ILE A 875 -12.25 31.98 -0.21
CA ILE A 875 -13.49 32.71 0.07
C ILE A 875 -13.80 33.66 -1.09
N ASP A 876 -15.01 33.51 -1.64
CA ASP A 876 -15.64 34.42 -2.62
C ASP A 876 -14.83 34.80 -3.89
N SER A 877 -13.75 34.07 -4.21
CA SER A 877 -12.71 34.47 -5.20
C SER A 877 -11.94 35.75 -4.84
N GLU A 878 -12.06 36.24 -3.60
CA GLU A 878 -11.49 37.50 -3.14
C GLU A 878 -10.30 37.29 -2.19
N ALA A 879 -10.26 36.16 -1.48
CA ALA A 879 -9.20 35.85 -0.54
C ALA A 879 -8.95 34.35 -0.38
N VAL A 880 -7.74 33.97 0.03
CA VAL A 880 -7.31 32.58 0.18
C VAL A 880 -6.30 32.40 1.31
N LEU A 881 -6.49 31.37 2.14
CA LEU A 881 -5.51 30.85 3.09
C LEU A 881 -4.70 29.73 2.44
N VAL A 882 -3.38 29.77 2.59
CA VAL A 882 -2.43 28.73 2.14
C VAL A 882 -1.42 28.44 3.25
N GLY A 883 -1.05 27.17 3.47
CA GLY A 883 0.10 26.80 4.29
C GLY A 883 0.05 25.35 4.78
N SER A 884 0.52 25.09 6.01
CA SER A 884 0.78 23.74 6.52
C SER A 884 -0.31 23.16 7.44
N HIS A 885 -1.18 24.00 8.02
CA HIS A 885 -2.15 23.64 9.07
C HIS A 885 -3.19 22.58 8.63
N ASN A 886 -3.01 21.32 9.04
CA ASN A 886 -4.04 20.29 8.90
C ASN A 886 -5.26 20.65 9.76
N TRP A 887 -6.48 20.41 9.26
CA TRP A 887 -7.71 20.62 10.04
C TRP A 887 -7.95 19.46 11.01
N THR A 888 -7.31 19.62 12.16
CA THR A 888 -7.34 18.75 13.34
C THR A 888 -7.22 19.61 14.59
N THR A 889 -7.44 19.03 15.79
CA THR A 889 -7.26 19.78 17.04
C THR A 889 -5.79 20.18 17.26
N ALA A 890 -4.83 19.31 16.92
CA ALA A 890 -3.41 19.62 17.08
C ALA A 890 -2.91 20.62 16.03
N GLY A 891 -3.20 20.37 14.76
CA GLY A 891 -2.76 21.19 13.62
C GLY A 891 -3.27 22.62 13.64
N THR A 892 -4.45 22.87 14.22
CA THR A 892 -5.02 24.23 14.39
C THR A 892 -4.81 24.84 15.78
N GLY A 893 -4.24 24.06 16.71
CA GLY A 893 -4.10 24.42 18.12
C GLY A 893 -2.66 24.56 18.60
N PHE A 894 -1.93 23.45 18.72
CA PHE A 894 -0.67 23.36 19.49
C PHE A 894 0.51 22.70 18.78
N ASN A 895 0.34 22.24 17.55
CA ASN A 895 1.47 22.02 16.64
C ASN A 895 2.16 23.37 16.33
N ARG A 896 3.36 23.28 15.74
CA ARG A 896 3.99 24.44 15.08
C ARG A 896 3.70 24.40 13.59
N ASP A 897 2.76 25.20 13.11
CA ASP A 897 2.42 25.32 11.70
C ASP A 897 2.49 26.79 11.22
N ALA A 898 2.50 26.99 9.89
CA ALA A 898 2.55 28.31 9.25
C ALA A 898 1.60 28.40 8.05
N SER A 899 0.93 29.55 7.92
CA SER A 899 0.03 29.90 6.82
C SER A 899 0.03 31.40 6.55
N LEU A 900 -0.37 31.77 5.34
CA LEU A 900 -0.69 33.15 4.96
C LEU A 900 -2.13 33.21 4.46
N ILE A 901 -2.86 34.26 4.86
CA ILE A 901 -4.09 34.66 4.17
C ILE A 901 -3.74 35.81 3.24
N PHE A 902 -4.01 35.63 1.95
CA PHE A 902 -3.93 36.66 0.91
C PHE A 902 -5.32 37.24 0.69
N TYR A 903 -5.48 38.55 0.85
CA TYR A 903 -6.68 39.30 0.46
C TYR A 903 -6.50 39.87 -0.96
N ASP A 904 -6.24 38.96 -1.90
CA ASP A 904 -5.96 39.27 -3.30
C ASP A 904 -6.77 38.35 -4.23
N ALA A 905 -7.59 38.96 -5.08
CA ALA A 905 -8.54 38.26 -5.93
C ALA A 905 -7.91 37.52 -7.13
N GLU A 906 -6.68 37.85 -7.52
CA GLU A 906 -5.96 37.10 -8.57
C GLU A 906 -5.36 35.83 -7.98
N ILE A 907 -4.72 35.96 -6.80
CA ILE A 907 -4.16 34.81 -6.05
C ILE A 907 -5.28 33.85 -5.62
N ALA A 908 -6.42 34.37 -5.15
CA ALA A 908 -7.58 33.55 -4.78
C ALA A 908 -8.18 32.81 -5.99
N LYS A 909 -8.28 33.45 -7.17
CA LYS A 909 -8.77 32.80 -8.40
C LYS A 909 -7.84 31.72 -8.93
N PHE A 910 -6.53 31.90 -8.83
CA PHE A 910 -5.57 30.86 -9.23
C PHE A 910 -5.82 29.54 -8.49
N TYR A 911 -5.93 29.59 -7.17
CA TYR A 911 -6.24 28.41 -6.37
C TYR A 911 -7.68 27.93 -6.53
N GLU A 912 -8.64 28.83 -6.80
CA GLU A 912 -10.02 28.45 -7.15
C GLU A 912 -10.10 27.65 -8.45
N GLU A 913 -9.35 28.01 -9.49
CA GLU A 913 -9.31 27.22 -10.73
C GLU A 913 -8.77 25.81 -10.50
N ILE A 914 -7.73 25.66 -9.66
CA ILE A 914 -7.18 24.36 -9.26
C ILE A 914 -8.22 23.56 -8.47
N PHE A 915 -8.85 24.19 -7.46
CA PHE A 915 -9.90 23.57 -6.65
C PHE A 915 -11.08 23.08 -7.50
N LEU A 916 -11.57 23.93 -8.41
CA LEU A 916 -12.73 23.62 -9.27
C LEU A 916 -12.39 22.53 -10.30
N TYR A 917 -11.14 22.47 -10.77
CA TYR A 917 -10.66 21.39 -11.63
C TYR A 917 -10.57 20.06 -10.90
N ASP A 918 -9.96 20.03 -9.70
CA ASP A 918 -9.92 18.84 -8.86
C ASP A 918 -11.35 18.39 -8.49
N TRP A 919 -12.20 19.33 -8.05
CA TRP A 919 -13.63 19.09 -7.77
C TRP A 919 -14.39 18.52 -8.97
N GLY A 920 -14.13 19.01 -10.18
CA GLY A 920 -14.76 18.53 -11.41
C GLY A 920 -14.27 17.15 -11.87
N ARG A 921 -13.08 16.72 -11.43
CA ARG A 921 -12.55 15.38 -11.66
C ARG A 921 -13.07 14.35 -10.67
N ILE A 922 -13.32 14.75 -9.42
CA ILE A 922 -13.65 13.84 -8.34
C ILE A 922 -15.18 13.66 -8.24
N GLY A 923 -15.65 12.43 -8.48
CA GLY A 923 -17.06 12.06 -8.27
C GLY A 923 -17.48 12.13 -6.79
N PRO A 924 -18.79 12.01 -6.46
CA PRO A 924 -19.24 11.86 -5.08
C PRO A 924 -18.39 10.86 -4.30
N ALA A 925 -18.14 11.13 -3.02
CA ALA A 925 -17.26 10.29 -2.22
C ALA A 925 -17.75 8.83 -2.17
N LYS A 926 -16.90 7.89 -2.60
CA LYS A 926 -17.18 6.44 -2.57
C LYS A 926 -16.15 5.70 -1.74
N ILE A 927 -16.64 4.91 -0.80
CA ILE A 927 -15.85 4.00 0.03
C ILE A 927 -15.68 2.67 -0.70
N ASN A 928 -14.44 2.21 -0.81
CA ASN A 928 -14.12 0.89 -1.34
C ASN A 928 -14.04 -0.15 -0.20
N ASP A 929 -15.20 -0.70 0.19
CA ASP A 929 -15.28 -1.76 1.21
C ASP A 929 -14.63 -3.11 0.79
N ASN A 930 -14.06 -3.22 -0.42
CA ASN A 930 -13.34 -4.41 -0.88
C ASN A 930 -11.83 -4.34 -0.60
N LEU A 931 -11.32 -3.21 -0.10
CA LEU A 931 -9.92 -3.08 0.31
C LEU A 931 -9.61 -4.07 1.45
N PRO A 932 -8.38 -4.62 1.50
CA PRO A 932 -7.95 -5.37 2.67
C PRO A 932 -7.83 -4.41 3.89
N PRO A 933 -7.80 -4.95 5.12
CA PRO A 933 -7.78 -4.10 6.30
C PRO A 933 -6.46 -3.34 6.48
N PRO A 934 -6.45 -2.23 7.23
CA PRO A 934 -5.22 -1.64 7.73
C PRO A 934 -4.50 -2.60 8.70
N ILE A 935 -3.17 -2.56 8.70
CA ILE A 935 -2.31 -3.36 9.59
C ILE A 935 -1.59 -2.39 10.53
N PRO A 936 -1.94 -2.34 11.83
CA PRO A 936 -1.21 -1.54 12.80
C PRO A 936 0.21 -2.09 13.00
N VAL A 937 1.22 -1.22 13.00
CA VAL A 937 2.61 -1.61 13.28
C VAL A 937 2.84 -1.56 14.79
N THR A 938 3.31 -2.67 15.37
CA THR A 938 3.76 -2.74 16.77
C THR A 938 5.28 -2.67 16.84
N SER A 939 5.82 -2.33 18.02
CA SER A 939 7.27 -2.26 18.28
C SER A 939 8.05 -3.54 17.95
N ASP A 940 7.34 -4.66 17.79
CA ASP A 940 7.89 -6.00 17.74
C ASP A 940 7.84 -6.61 16.32
N ASN A 941 7.31 -5.89 15.31
CA ASN A 941 7.12 -6.37 13.93
C ASN A 941 7.49 -5.33 12.85
N GLU A 942 7.95 -5.85 11.71
CA GLU A 942 8.05 -5.22 10.37
C GLU A 942 8.23 -3.69 10.28
N MET A 943 9.46 -3.23 9.98
CA MET A 943 9.71 -1.81 9.64
C MET A 943 9.34 -1.42 8.19
N ALA A 944 8.85 -2.36 7.38
CA ALA A 944 8.54 -2.13 5.96
C ALA A 944 7.13 -2.63 5.62
N PRO A 945 6.32 -1.86 4.87
CA PRO A 945 4.96 -2.26 4.52
C PRO A 945 4.97 -3.47 3.56
N PRO A 946 4.04 -4.44 3.72
CA PRO A 946 3.93 -5.57 2.81
C PRO A 946 3.51 -5.14 1.39
N PRO A 947 3.72 -5.98 0.36
CA PRO A 947 3.32 -5.66 -1.02
C PRO A 947 1.84 -5.30 -1.13
N GLY A 948 1.55 -4.20 -1.83
CA GLY A 948 0.20 -3.64 -1.92
C GLY A 948 -0.20 -2.76 -0.73
N TYR A 949 0.71 -2.47 0.20
CA TYR A 949 0.52 -1.50 1.27
C TYR A 949 1.56 -0.36 1.19
N VAL A 950 1.22 0.76 1.82
CA VAL A 950 2.14 1.87 2.10
C VAL A 950 2.15 2.14 3.60
N ALA A 951 3.32 2.51 4.12
CA ALA A 951 3.45 2.95 5.50
C ALA A 951 2.98 4.41 5.60
N VAL A 952 2.03 4.66 6.50
CA VAL A 952 1.50 5.99 6.79
C VAL A 952 1.66 6.24 8.29
N PRO A 953 2.10 7.43 8.72
CA PRO A 953 2.14 7.76 10.14
C PRO A 953 0.73 7.73 10.75
N LEU A 954 0.59 7.16 11.94
CA LEU A 954 -0.73 6.92 12.56
C LEU A 954 -1.47 8.23 12.84
N SER A 955 -0.78 9.34 13.14
CA SER A 955 -1.45 10.64 13.29
C SER A 955 -2.08 11.08 11.97
N ALA A 956 -1.36 10.94 10.85
CA ALA A 956 -1.85 11.30 9.52
C ALA A 956 -3.06 10.45 9.11
N ALA A 957 -3.02 9.14 9.36
CA ALA A 957 -4.14 8.23 9.09
C ALA A 957 -5.40 8.60 9.91
N LEU A 958 -5.23 8.85 11.22
CA LEU A 958 -6.33 9.20 12.12
C LEU A 958 -6.79 10.67 11.99
N GLY A 959 -6.19 11.46 11.10
CA GLY A 959 -6.45 12.89 10.97
C GLY A 959 -6.23 13.64 12.28
N ARG A 960 -5.09 13.41 12.94
CA ARG A 960 -4.68 14.05 14.20
C ARG A 960 -3.64 15.15 13.98
#